data_AF-A0A2S4L8Z9-F1
#
_entry.id   AF-A0A2S4L8Z9-F1
#
_cell.length_a   1.000
_cell.length_b   1.000
_cell.length_c   1.000
_cell.angle_alpha   90.00
_cell.angle_beta   90.00
_cell.angle_gamma   90.00
#
_symmetry.space_group_name_H-M   'P 1'
#
loop_
_entity.id
_entity.type
_entity.pdbx_description
1 polymer ?
#
loop_
_entity_poly.entity_id
_entity_poly.type
_entity_poly.pdbx_seq_one_letter_code
_entity_poly.pdbx_strand_id
1 'polypeptide(L)'
;MGREKKKPTSKPQAIYASGRVNAADAADLRLLHYNDVYHVDSASAEPVGGVARFMTLVKEYQEGARFRGQPRLLTLFSGDAFNPSLESSVTKGRHMVPVLNAIGTDCACVGNHDFDFGVKQFRYLADKCSFPWLLANVLDPALGEDVPLGNAKRTHMLTASNGIKVGLIGLGEREWLATINSLPPNLIYKSASATAKELVPKLREQGAEIVICLSHMREPNDKKLAEQTDGIIDVILGGHDHYYSHGFVKGTHVLRSGTDFKQLSYIEARRRDGSKRWDLDVWRRDVTSDVPEHEPSAKLVKDLTSKLQRSLSRPIGWTAMPLDARFGTVRVKESNIGNFVCDVMRRYHNADCTMMASGTIRGDQIYPPGAVRIKDITNCFPFEDPVVLLRVKGQAIRDALENGVSTYPALEGRFPQVSHIKFEFDPRRKSGNRVTSMSIGGEAYDPERKYLLATRGYMGRGKDGYVSLLVTSEGGEAEEIVDEENGILISAMLRQYFMGLRTVGQWKRLSDHWVDVAEEADVPLSPTRTRDDDQADHNCNVLGLHKSPRNQDEAAGTTWRGFLRQRLGFNKEPLDDDDDDHFDPHKENGEEGGDAEDRMDLEILLMRKFWTRWALKAGVKASVCDPLTEGEFTVDWTRVIAPCLEGRIKMVGSTSRAYG
;
A
#
# COMPACT_ATOMS: atom_id res chain seq x y z
N MET A 1 -8.71 -30.61 -15.30
CA MET A 1 -9.59 -30.87 -14.14
C MET A 1 -9.50 -29.68 -13.20
N GLY A 2 -10.46 -28.77 -13.26
CA GLY A 2 -10.47 -27.60 -12.37
C GLY A 2 -10.84 -28.01 -10.96
N ARG A 3 -9.94 -27.84 -9.99
CA ARG A 3 -10.32 -27.89 -8.57
C ARG A 3 -11.32 -26.75 -8.34
N GLU A 4 -12.58 -27.08 -8.04
CA GLU A 4 -13.51 -26.11 -7.47
C GLU A 4 -12.84 -25.49 -6.25
N LYS A 5 -12.53 -24.19 -6.32
CA LYS A 5 -12.02 -23.44 -5.17
C LYS A 5 -13.12 -23.49 -4.10
N LYS A 6 -12.88 -24.23 -3.00
CA LYS A 6 -13.79 -24.29 -1.85
C LYS A 6 -14.08 -22.85 -1.40
N LYS A 7 -15.35 -22.53 -1.17
CA LYS A 7 -15.75 -21.22 -0.64
C LYS A 7 -15.13 -21.02 0.75
N PRO A 8 -14.67 -19.81 1.08
CA PRO A 8 -14.22 -19.46 2.43
C PRO A 8 -15.30 -19.75 3.47
N THR A 9 -14.90 -20.15 4.68
CA THR A 9 -15.83 -20.46 5.76
C THR A 9 -15.29 -20.07 7.13
N SER A 10 -16.12 -19.41 7.93
CA SER A 10 -15.85 -19.09 9.33
C SER A 10 -15.63 -20.32 10.21
N LYS A 11 -16.16 -21.49 9.84
CA LYS A 11 -16.02 -22.73 10.63
C LYS A 11 -14.57 -23.27 10.61
N PRO A 12 -14.09 -23.89 11.71
CA PRO A 12 -12.78 -24.55 11.75
C PRO A 12 -12.62 -25.60 10.65
N GLN A 13 -11.50 -25.56 9.94
CA GLN A 13 -11.13 -26.52 8.91
C GLN A 13 -9.86 -27.25 9.34
N ALA A 14 -9.93 -28.56 9.54
CA ALA A 14 -8.74 -29.36 9.84
C ALA A 14 -7.82 -29.40 8.61
N ILE A 15 -6.61 -28.87 8.75
CA ILE A 15 -5.57 -28.87 7.72
C ILE A 15 -4.64 -30.06 7.93
N TYR A 16 -4.33 -30.35 9.19
CA TYR A 16 -3.54 -31.51 9.57
C TYR A 16 -4.09 -32.09 10.87
N ALA A 17 -4.16 -33.42 10.95
CA ALA A 17 -4.52 -34.14 12.16
C ALA A 17 -3.49 -35.25 12.41
N SER A 18 -2.89 -35.24 13.58
CA SER A 18 -1.97 -36.25 14.11
C SER A 18 -2.62 -37.61 14.39
N GLY A 19 -3.96 -37.71 14.29
CA GLY A 19 -4.74 -38.88 14.67
C GLY A 19 -5.12 -38.92 16.16
N ARG A 20 -4.59 -38.00 16.97
CA ARG A 20 -4.94 -37.87 18.41
C ARG A 20 -6.06 -36.88 18.71
N VAL A 21 -6.67 -36.24 17.70
CA VAL A 21 -7.81 -35.31 17.84
C VAL A 21 -8.98 -35.92 18.62
N ASN A 22 -9.19 -37.24 18.52
CA ASN A 22 -10.27 -37.98 19.18
C ASN A 22 -9.84 -38.65 20.50
N ALA A 23 -8.58 -38.52 20.91
CA ALA A 23 -8.17 -38.95 22.23
C ALA A 23 -8.80 -37.99 23.26
N ALA A 24 -9.27 -38.52 24.39
CA ALA A 24 -9.86 -37.72 25.48
C ALA A 24 -8.86 -36.76 26.17
N ASP A 25 -7.62 -36.70 25.67
CA ASP A 25 -6.52 -35.92 26.21
C ASP A 25 -6.60 -34.46 25.75
N ALA A 26 -6.71 -33.55 26.72
CA ALA A 26 -6.57 -32.12 26.49
C ALA A 26 -5.19 -31.79 25.88
N ALA A 27 -5.12 -30.73 25.09
CA ALA A 27 -3.86 -30.27 24.51
C ALA A 27 -2.89 -29.80 25.62
N ASP A 28 -1.61 -30.19 25.51
CA ASP A 28 -0.56 -29.72 26.43
C ASP A 28 -0.18 -28.26 26.16
N LEU A 29 -0.23 -27.85 24.89
CA LEU A 29 -0.03 -26.46 24.46
C LEU A 29 -1.06 -26.09 23.40
N ARG A 30 -1.44 -24.81 23.41
CA ARG A 30 -2.38 -24.23 22.45
C ARG A 30 -1.71 -23.01 21.82
N LEU A 31 -1.63 -22.98 20.50
CA LEU A 31 -0.99 -21.91 19.76
C LEU A 31 -1.97 -21.28 18.78
N LEU A 32 -1.86 -19.96 18.59
CA LEU A 32 -2.51 -19.24 17.51
C LEU A 32 -1.43 -18.55 16.68
N HIS A 33 -1.49 -18.69 15.36
CA HIS A 33 -0.51 -18.13 14.43
C HIS A 33 -1.17 -17.31 13.34
N TYR A 34 -0.61 -16.14 13.08
CA TYR A 34 -0.94 -15.23 11.98
C TYR A 34 0.34 -14.54 11.46
N ASN A 35 0.28 -13.95 10.26
CA ASN A 35 1.41 -13.35 9.55
C ASN A 35 0.89 -12.31 8.54
N ASP A 36 1.75 -11.39 8.11
CA ASP A 36 1.55 -10.46 6.98
C ASP A 36 0.23 -9.68 7.08
N VAL A 37 0.19 -8.71 8.00
CA VAL A 37 -1.03 -7.95 8.33
C VAL A 37 -0.85 -6.46 8.05
N TYR A 38 -1.45 -5.99 6.97
CA TYR A 38 -1.27 -4.61 6.51
C TYR A 38 -2.50 -3.74 6.79
N HIS A 39 -3.69 -4.31 6.59
CA HIS A 39 -4.94 -3.58 6.63
C HIS A 39 -5.77 -3.86 7.89
N VAL A 40 -6.24 -2.79 8.55
CA VAL A 40 -7.07 -2.92 9.75
C VAL A 40 -8.56 -3.15 9.45
N ASP A 41 -9.01 -2.65 8.30
CA ASP A 41 -10.40 -2.75 7.83
C ASP A 41 -10.67 -4.07 7.08
N SER A 42 -11.96 -4.44 6.98
CA SER A 42 -12.38 -5.60 6.18
C SER A 42 -12.35 -5.26 4.68
N ALA A 43 -11.89 -6.21 3.87
CA ALA A 43 -11.96 -6.17 2.41
C ALA A 43 -13.40 -6.40 1.89
N SER A 44 -13.63 -6.05 0.62
CA SER A 44 -14.95 -6.21 -0.02
C SER A 44 -15.27 -7.64 -0.46
N ALA A 45 -14.27 -8.54 -0.50
CA ALA A 45 -14.40 -9.92 -0.99
C ALA A 45 -14.05 -10.93 0.09
N GLU A 46 -14.73 -12.08 0.07
CA GLU A 46 -14.47 -13.18 1.01
C GLU A 46 -13.13 -13.88 0.75
N PRO A 47 -12.40 -14.29 1.80
CA PRO A 47 -12.60 -13.92 3.20
C PRO A 47 -12.32 -12.43 3.44
N VAL A 48 -13.25 -11.75 4.09
CA VAL A 48 -13.20 -10.29 4.25
C VAL A 48 -12.10 -9.80 5.19
N GLY A 49 -11.65 -10.62 6.14
CA GLY A 49 -10.62 -10.20 7.10
C GLY A 49 -11.05 -9.03 7.99
N GLY A 50 -10.08 -8.18 8.32
CA GLY A 50 -10.25 -7.01 9.19
C GLY A 50 -10.16 -7.35 10.68
N VAL A 51 -9.58 -6.42 11.44
CA VAL A 51 -9.20 -6.61 12.85
C VAL A 51 -10.42 -6.92 13.72
N ALA A 52 -11.54 -6.26 13.50
CA ALA A 52 -12.73 -6.43 14.35
C ALA A 52 -13.29 -7.86 14.32
N ARG A 53 -13.36 -8.49 13.14
CA ARG A 53 -13.83 -9.88 12.99
C ARG A 53 -12.75 -10.89 13.36
N PHE A 54 -11.51 -10.60 13.02
CA PHE A 54 -10.37 -11.41 13.44
C PHE A 54 -10.30 -11.53 14.96
N MET A 55 -10.51 -10.41 15.67
CA MET A 55 -10.53 -10.38 17.13
C MET A 55 -11.66 -11.21 17.72
N THR A 56 -12.82 -11.30 17.08
CA THR A 56 -13.88 -12.24 17.51
C THR A 56 -13.38 -13.69 17.51
N LEU A 57 -12.66 -14.10 16.46
CA LEU A 57 -12.11 -15.46 16.39
C LEU A 57 -10.98 -15.67 17.39
N VAL A 58 -10.08 -14.69 17.55
CA VAL A 58 -9.03 -14.73 18.59
C VAL A 58 -9.66 -14.88 19.97
N LYS A 59 -10.70 -14.11 20.28
CA LYS A 59 -11.42 -14.19 21.56
C LYS A 59 -12.17 -15.50 21.74
N GLU A 60 -12.72 -16.09 20.67
CA GLU A 60 -13.27 -17.44 20.70
C GLU A 60 -12.22 -18.44 21.21
N TYR A 61 -10.97 -18.39 20.72
CA TYR A 61 -9.89 -19.27 21.18
C TYR A 61 -9.33 -18.89 22.56
N GLN A 62 -9.28 -17.61 22.90
CA GLN A 62 -8.73 -17.16 24.19
C GLN A 62 -9.70 -17.43 25.35
N GLU A 63 -11.00 -17.19 25.15
CA GLU A 63 -11.98 -17.03 26.24
C GLU A 63 -13.23 -17.91 26.07
N GLY A 64 -13.39 -18.56 24.90
CA GLY A 64 -14.55 -19.39 24.58
C GLY A 64 -14.76 -20.55 25.56
N ALA A 65 -16.02 -20.90 25.83
CA ALA A 65 -16.39 -21.91 26.82
C ALA A 65 -15.71 -23.27 26.62
N ARG A 66 -15.48 -23.66 25.35
CA ARG A 66 -14.78 -24.91 24.98
C ARG A 66 -13.34 -24.98 25.52
N PHE A 67 -12.71 -23.83 25.71
CA PHE A 67 -11.29 -23.73 26.05
C PHE A 67 -11.06 -23.44 27.55
N ARG A 68 -12.12 -23.31 28.34
CA ARG A 68 -12.01 -23.15 29.79
C ARG A 68 -11.34 -24.36 30.41
N GLY A 69 -10.38 -24.11 31.31
CA GLY A 69 -9.60 -25.17 31.98
C GLY A 69 -8.47 -25.77 31.15
N GLN A 70 -8.32 -25.37 29.88
CA GLN A 70 -7.17 -25.74 29.06
C GLN A 70 -6.01 -24.74 29.26
N PRO A 71 -4.77 -25.08 28.83
CA PRO A 71 -3.65 -24.14 28.88
C PRO A 71 -3.96 -22.81 28.19
N ARG A 72 -3.36 -21.72 28.68
CA ARG A 72 -3.46 -20.40 28.05
C ARG A 72 -2.95 -20.49 26.61
N LEU A 73 -3.69 -19.86 25.70
CA LEU A 73 -3.32 -19.74 24.30
C LEU A 73 -2.06 -18.88 24.16
N LEU A 74 -1.04 -19.39 23.45
CA LEU A 74 0.12 -18.61 23.03
C LEU A 74 -0.11 -18.07 21.62
N THR A 75 -0.02 -16.76 21.44
CA THR A 75 -0.27 -16.09 20.16
C THR A 75 1.06 -15.65 19.55
N LEU A 76 1.38 -16.18 18.38
CA LEU A 76 2.66 -16.00 17.70
C LEU A 76 2.45 -15.32 16.35
N PHE A 77 3.31 -14.36 16.03
CA PHE A 77 3.22 -13.56 14.81
C PHE A 77 4.50 -13.69 13.98
N SER A 78 4.37 -13.88 12.67
CA SER A 78 5.53 -14.05 11.79
C SER A 78 5.83 -12.84 10.92
N GLY A 79 5.72 -11.62 11.46
CA GLY A 79 6.25 -10.39 10.85
C GLY A 79 5.37 -9.76 9.78
N ASP A 80 5.80 -8.58 9.34
CA ASP A 80 5.12 -7.69 8.39
C ASP A 80 3.81 -7.13 8.93
N ALA A 81 3.94 -6.17 9.84
CA ALA A 81 2.82 -5.46 10.44
C ALA A 81 2.81 -3.96 10.10
N PHE A 82 3.98 -3.36 9.86
CA PHE A 82 4.08 -1.90 9.85
C PHE A 82 3.92 -1.25 8.48
N ASN A 83 4.07 -1.97 7.37
CA ASN A 83 3.92 -1.50 5.98
C ASN A 83 3.62 -2.72 5.09
N PRO A 84 3.02 -2.63 3.87
CA PRO A 84 2.54 -1.45 3.15
C PRO A 84 1.02 -1.25 3.20
N SER A 85 0.55 -0.31 4.01
CA SER A 85 -0.84 0.11 4.03
C SER A 85 -0.99 1.61 3.77
N LEU A 86 -2.24 2.05 3.54
CA LEU A 86 -2.52 3.48 3.44
C LEU A 86 -2.23 4.15 4.79
N GLU A 87 -2.64 3.48 5.85
CA GLU A 87 -2.51 3.86 7.23
C GLU A 87 -1.04 3.96 7.64
N SER A 88 -0.21 3.01 7.22
CA SER A 88 1.22 3.04 7.48
C SER A 88 1.92 4.21 6.83
N SER A 89 1.54 4.60 5.61
CA SER A 89 2.20 5.72 4.91
C SER A 89 2.07 7.04 5.67
N VAL A 90 0.97 7.17 6.43
CA VAL A 90 0.63 8.33 7.25
C VAL A 90 1.19 8.19 8.66
N THR A 91 0.97 7.04 9.30
CA THR A 91 1.31 6.83 10.73
C THR A 91 2.71 6.26 10.95
N LYS A 92 3.43 5.97 9.88
CA LYS A 92 4.72 5.26 9.87
C LYS A 92 4.66 3.98 10.70
N GLY A 93 3.59 3.20 10.54
CA GLY A 93 3.34 1.93 11.25
C GLY A 93 2.71 2.03 12.64
N ARG A 94 2.61 3.22 13.26
CA ARG A 94 2.10 3.38 14.65
C ARG A 94 0.70 2.84 14.89
N HIS A 95 -0.16 2.87 13.86
CA HIS A 95 -1.54 2.37 13.96
C HIS A 95 -1.63 0.87 14.31
N MET A 96 -0.63 0.07 13.96
CA MET A 96 -0.68 -1.39 14.15
C MET A 96 -0.25 -1.81 15.56
N VAL A 97 0.55 -1.00 16.27
CA VAL A 97 0.98 -1.28 17.65
C VAL A 97 -0.19 -1.59 18.61
N PRO A 98 -1.24 -0.73 18.73
CA PRO A 98 -2.36 -1.04 19.61
C PRO A 98 -3.16 -2.27 19.16
N VAL A 99 -3.19 -2.58 17.85
CA VAL A 99 -3.84 -3.78 17.31
C VAL A 99 -3.09 -5.04 17.75
N LEU A 100 -1.77 -5.09 17.55
CA LEU A 100 -0.94 -6.25 17.93
C LEU A 100 -0.96 -6.51 19.45
N ASN A 101 -0.96 -5.43 20.25
CA ASN A 101 -1.10 -5.51 21.71
C ASN A 101 -2.50 -6.01 22.11
N ALA A 102 -3.56 -5.54 21.45
CA ALA A 102 -4.94 -5.96 21.73
C ALA A 102 -5.20 -7.44 21.35
N ILE A 103 -4.55 -7.94 20.30
CA ILE A 103 -4.56 -9.37 19.93
C ILE A 103 -3.98 -10.23 21.07
N GLY A 104 -3.06 -9.67 21.87
CA GLY A 104 -2.36 -10.40 22.92
C GLY A 104 -1.24 -11.27 22.37
N THR A 105 -0.52 -10.77 21.36
CA THR A 105 0.67 -11.43 20.79
C THR A 105 1.73 -11.61 21.88
N ASP A 106 2.26 -12.82 22.02
CA ASP A 106 3.27 -13.16 23.02
C ASP A 106 4.70 -13.07 22.44
N CYS A 107 4.87 -13.23 21.12
CA CYS A 107 6.16 -13.05 20.44
C CYS A 107 5.99 -12.88 18.91
N ALA A 108 6.87 -12.11 18.28
CA ALA A 108 6.86 -11.86 16.84
C ALA A 108 8.22 -12.10 16.16
N CYS A 109 8.24 -12.55 14.91
CA CYS A 109 9.39 -12.40 14.01
C CYS A 109 9.34 -11.01 13.37
N VAL A 110 10.51 -10.44 13.06
CA VAL A 110 10.61 -9.26 12.20
C VAL A 110 10.46 -9.69 10.75
N GLY A 111 9.65 -8.98 9.96
CA GLY A 111 9.55 -9.10 8.51
C GLY A 111 10.30 -8.00 7.77
N ASN A 112 10.34 -8.05 6.44
CA ASN A 112 11.05 -7.05 5.65
C ASN A 112 10.37 -5.68 5.72
N HIS A 113 9.03 -5.64 5.64
CA HIS A 113 8.28 -4.39 5.61
C HIS A 113 8.20 -3.70 6.98
N ASP A 114 8.59 -4.39 8.06
CA ASP A 114 8.74 -3.78 9.37
C ASP A 114 9.90 -2.75 9.43
N PHE A 115 10.84 -2.80 8.48
CA PHE A 115 11.96 -1.87 8.35
C PHE A 115 11.79 -0.78 7.29
N ASP A 116 10.65 -0.71 6.58
CA ASP A 116 10.46 0.22 5.46
C ASP A 116 10.57 1.70 5.86
N PHE A 117 10.24 2.04 7.10
CA PHE A 117 10.40 3.38 7.66
C PHE A 117 11.75 3.58 8.39
N GLY A 118 12.68 2.65 8.20
CA GLY A 118 14.01 2.65 8.79
C GLY A 118 14.09 2.00 10.18
N VAL A 119 15.30 1.57 10.52
CA VAL A 119 15.61 0.82 11.75
C VAL A 119 15.27 1.59 13.03
N LYS A 120 15.41 2.92 13.03
CA LYS A 120 15.05 3.77 14.18
C LYS A 120 13.55 3.72 14.44
N GLN A 121 12.74 3.81 13.39
CA GLN A 121 11.28 3.74 13.53
C GLN A 121 10.84 2.35 13.98
N PHE A 122 11.40 1.28 13.40
CA PHE A 122 11.14 -0.08 13.87
C PHE A 122 11.41 -0.21 15.37
N ARG A 123 12.57 0.26 15.86
CA ARG A 123 12.93 0.22 17.29
C ARG A 123 11.91 0.95 18.16
N TYR A 124 11.47 2.13 17.72
CA TYR A 124 10.45 2.90 18.42
C TYR A 124 9.13 2.12 18.52
N LEU A 125 8.67 1.52 17.41
CA LEU A 125 7.41 0.76 17.38
C LEU A 125 7.51 -0.53 18.20
N ALA A 126 8.62 -1.26 18.07
CA ALA A 126 8.88 -2.49 18.80
C ALA A 126 8.91 -2.27 20.32
N ASP A 127 9.43 -1.14 20.80
CA ASP A 127 9.43 -0.76 22.22
C ASP A 127 8.01 -0.48 22.76
N LYS A 128 7.05 -0.12 21.89
CA LYS A 128 5.64 0.05 22.25
C LYS A 128 4.83 -1.25 22.18
N CYS A 129 5.40 -2.33 21.65
CA CYS A 129 4.77 -3.64 21.68
C CYS A 129 4.97 -4.30 23.06
N SER A 130 3.94 -5.00 23.55
CA SER A 130 4.02 -5.72 24.84
C SER A 130 4.76 -7.06 24.77
N PHE A 131 5.45 -7.33 23.67
CA PHE A 131 6.09 -8.60 23.34
C PHE A 131 7.41 -8.38 22.61
N PRO A 132 8.36 -9.34 22.69
CA PRO A 132 9.63 -9.23 21.99
C PRO A 132 9.51 -9.58 20.50
N TRP A 133 10.29 -8.86 19.70
CA TRP A 133 10.54 -9.15 18.29
C TRP A 133 11.83 -9.95 18.11
N LEU A 134 11.82 -10.92 17.20
CA LEU A 134 12.92 -11.86 16.97
C LEU A 134 13.50 -11.74 15.56
N LEU A 135 14.83 -11.73 15.47
CA LEU A 135 15.60 -11.84 14.23
C LEU A 135 16.99 -12.35 14.58
N ALA A 136 17.31 -13.61 14.27
CA ALA A 136 18.54 -14.24 14.77
C ALA A 136 19.72 -14.16 13.80
N ASN A 137 19.46 -13.90 12.52
CA ASN A 137 20.39 -14.16 11.43
C ASN A 137 20.69 -12.95 10.54
N VAL A 138 20.21 -11.77 10.92
CA VAL A 138 20.61 -10.48 10.36
C VAL A 138 21.19 -9.66 11.50
N LEU A 139 22.50 -9.41 11.46
CA LEU A 139 23.26 -8.77 12.53
C LEU A 139 23.76 -7.40 12.09
N ASP A 140 23.80 -6.47 13.04
CA ASP A 140 24.32 -5.12 12.84
C ASP A 140 25.60 -4.96 13.66
N PRO A 141 26.79 -5.03 13.02
CA PRO A 141 28.07 -4.87 13.73
C PRO A 141 28.22 -3.55 14.47
N ALA A 142 27.47 -2.51 14.08
CA ALA A 142 27.51 -1.22 14.76
C ALA A 142 26.84 -1.26 16.15
N LEU A 143 25.98 -2.26 16.41
CA LEU A 143 25.32 -2.46 17.70
C LEU A 143 26.12 -3.38 18.64
N GLY A 144 27.09 -4.11 18.11
CA GLY A 144 27.94 -5.05 18.83
C GLY A 144 28.08 -6.39 18.12
N GLU A 145 28.99 -7.24 18.60
CA GLU A 145 29.14 -8.59 18.09
C GLU A 145 27.87 -9.41 18.36
N ASP A 146 27.35 -10.09 17.33
CA ASP A 146 26.17 -10.93 17.43
C ASP A 146 24.87 -10.22 17.86
N VAL A 147 24.79 -8.89 17.71
CA VAL A 147 23.57 -8.12 17.98
C VAL A 147 22.70 -8.04 16.72
N PRO A 148 21.42 -8.48 16.77
CA PRO A 148 20.53 -8.36 15.63
C PRO A 148 20.18 -6.94 15.23
N LEU A 149 19.86 -6.79 13.94
CA LEU A 149 19.30 -5.55 13.40
C LEU A 149 18.08 -5.08 14.22
N GLY A 150 18.02 -3.77 14.48
CA GLY A 150 16.90 -3.18 15.21
C GLY A 150 16.81 -3.54 16.69
N ASN A 151 17.89 -4.05 17.31
CA ASN A 151 17.87 -4.55 18.69
C ASN A 151 16.84 -5.67 18.93
N ALA A 152 16.45 -6.40 17.88
CA ALA A 152 15.64 -7.60 18.03
C ALA A 152 16.39 -8.67 18.84
N LYS A 153 15.66 -9.61 19.44
CA LYS A 153 16.29 -10.75 20.12
C LYS A 153 16.61 -11.86 19.12
N ARG A 154 17.69 -12.60 19.34
CA ARG A 154 17.96 -13.81 18.52
C ARG A 154 16.97 -14.92 18.87
N THR A 155 16.74 -15.13 20.16
CA THR A 155 15.85 -16.16 20.69
C THR A 155 15.06 -15.63 21.88
N HIS A 156 13.99 -16.34 22.23
CA HIS A 156 13.20 -16.06 23.42
C HIS A 156 12.66 -17.35 24.04
N MET A 157 12.55 -17.40 25.36
CA MET A 157 11.95 -18.53 26.08
C MET A 157 10.63 -18.07 26.69
N LEU A 158 9.53 -18.71 26.29
CA LEU A 158 8.24 -18.54 26.94
C LEU A 158 7.98 -19.71 27.88
N THR A 159 7.32 -19.44 29.01
CA THR A 159 6.83 -20.48 29.92
C THR A 159 5.32 -20.48 29.85
N ALA A 160 4.73 -21.56 29.34
CA ALA A 160 3.29 -21.73 29.25
C ALA A 160 2.65 -21.81 30.66
N SER A 161 1.33 -21.65 30.73
CA SER A 161 0.59 -21.60 32.00
C SER A 161 0.68 -22.89 32.84
N ASN A 162 1.05 -24.01 32.22
CA ASN A 162 1.30 -25.30 32.84
C ASN A 162 2.81 -25.59 33.05
N GLY A 163 3.67 -24.58 32.93
CA GLY A 163 5.11 -24.68 33.20
C GLY A 163 5.97 -25.15 32.02
N ILE A 164 5.34 -25.48 30.88
CA ILE A 164 6.05 -25.97 29.70
C ILE A 164 6.90 -24.86 29.09
N LYS A 165 8.19 -25.14 28.87
CA LYS A 165 9.13 -24.18 28.27
C LYS A 165 9.13 -24.27 26.74
N VAL A 166 8.79 -23.17 26.09
CA VAL A 166 8.71 -23.01 24.63
C VAL A 166 9.88 -22.14 24.17
N GLY A 167 10.82 -22.73 23.44
CA GLY A 167 11.94 -22.02 22.85
C GLY A 167 11.56 -21.42 21.49
N LEU A 168 11.81 -20.13 21.32
CA LEU A 168 11.51 -19.39 20.10
C LEU A 168 12.78 -18.87 19.44
N ILE A 169 12.84 -18.96 18.11
CA ILE A 169 13.90 -18.38 17.26
C ILE A 169 13.25 -17.61 16.11
N GLY A 170 13.76 -16.41 15.81
CA GLY A 170 13.34 -15.60 14.65
C GLY A 170 14.29 -15.74 13.48
N LEU A 171 13.82 -15.98 12.25
CA LEU A 171 14.68 -16.11 11.07
C LEU A 171 14.14 -15.38 9.84
N GLY A 172 15.03 -14.64 9.18
CA GLY A 172 14.75 -13.95 7.92
C GLY A 172 15.53 -14.45 6.72
N GLU A 173 15.04 -14.14 5.52
CA GLU A 173 15.74 -14.49 4.28
C GLU A 173 16.71 -13.38 3.86
N ARG A 174 17.66 -13.75 3.01
CA ARG A 174 18.74 -12.84 2.61
C ARG A 174 18.21 -11.76 1.68
N GLU A 175 17.25 -12.15 0.85
CA GLU A 175 16.64 -11.39 -0.21
C GLU A 175 15.96 -10.12 0.32
N TRP A 176 15.41 -10.16 1.54
CA TRP A 176 14.90 -8.98 2.25
C TRP A 176 15.87 -7.79 2.26
N LEU A 177 17.17 -8.05 2.41
CA LEU A 177 18.16 -6.99 2.53
C LEU A 177 18.29 -6.16 1.25
N ALA A 178 17.87 -6.71 0.11
CA ALA A 178 17.87 -6.02 -1.17
C ALA A 178 16.54 -5.29 -1.45
N THR A 179 15.46 -5.61 -0.74
CA THR A 179 14.13 -5.02 -0.95
C THR A 179 13.86 -3.81 -0.07
N ILE A 180 14.59 -3.65 1.04
CA ILE A 180 14.42 -2.54 1.99
C ILE A 180 15.27 -1.33 1.56
N ASN A 181 14.61 -0.18 1.37
CA ASN A 181 15.24 1.04 0.86
C ASN A 181 16.26 1.69 1.82
N SER A 182 16.18 1.42 3.12
CA SER A 182 16.94 2.13 4.15
C SER A 182 17.46 1.18 5.23
N LEU A 183 18.58 0.53 4.94
CA LEU A 183 19.31 -0.32 5.88
C LEU A 183 20.70 0.24 6.18
N PRO A 184 21.23 0.03 7.39
CA PRO A 184 22.63 0.32 7.70
C PRO A 184 23.57 -0.41 6.74
N PRO A 185 24.73 0.17 6.39
CA PRO A 185 25.74 -0.55 5.62
C PRO A 185 26.36 -1.68 6.46
N ASN A 186 26.98 -2.65 5.78
CA ASN A 186 27.77 -3.73 6.40
C ASN A 186 26.99 -4.69 7.32
N LEU A 187 25.69 -4.87 7.09
CA LEU A 187 24.92 -5.91 7.80
C LEU A 187 25.49 -7.30 7.51
N ILE A 188 25.54 -8.13 8.54
CA ILE A 188 26.01 -9.51 8.44
C ILE A 188 24.79 -10.43 8.38
N TYR A 189 24.60 -11.07 7.22
CA TYR A 189 23.63 -12.16 7.08
C TYR A 189 24.29 -13.51 7.39
N LYS A 190 23.73 -14.23 8.36
CA LYS A 190 24.05 -15.64 8.62
C LYS A 190 22.96 -16.51 7.97
N SER A 191 23.34 -17.62 7.35
CA SER A 191 22.34 -18.50 6.74
C SER A 191 21.37 -19.03 7.79
N ALA A 192 20.06 -18.99 7.50
CA ALA A 192 19.00 -19.42 8.42
C ALA A 192 19.27 -20.82 9.01
N SER A 193 19.65 -21.79 8.17
CA SER A 193 19.95 -23.16 8.60
C SER A 193 21.18 -23.26 9.52
N ALA A 194 22.23 -22.49 9.29
CA ALA A 194 23.39 -22.48 10.19
C ALA A 194 23.04 -21.85 11.53
N THR A 195 22.31 -20.72 11.52
CA THR A 195 21.85 -20.06 12.75
C THR A 195 20.92 -20.97 13.55
N ALA A 196 20.01 -21.69 12.90
CA ALA A 196 19.15 -22.67 13.56
C ALA A 196 19.96 -23.82 14.20
N LYS A 197 20.93 -24.38 13.47
CA LYS A 197 21.82 -25.44 13.99
C LYS A 197 22.67 -24.98 15.17
N GLU A 198 22.99 -23.70 15.25
CA GLU A 198 23.73 -23.11 16.36
C GLU A 198 22.83 -22.87 17.60
N LEU A 199 21.65 -22.27 17.40
CA LEU A 199 20.85 -21.73 18.49
C LEU A 199 19.79 -22.68 19.04
N VAL A 200 19.25 -23.58 18.21
CA VAL A 200 18.23 -24.54 18.65
C VAL A 200 18.76 -25.48 19.74
N PRO A 201 19.97 -26.07 19.63
CA PRO A 201 20.54 -26.87 20.73
C PRO A 201 20.70 -26.09 22.02
N LYS A 202 21.15 -24.83 21.96
CA LYS A 202 21.29 -23.95 23.14
C LYS A 202 19.95 -23.70 23.82
N LEU A 203 18.87 -23.51 23.07
CA LEU A 203 17.51 -23.40 23.63
C LEU A 203 17.08 -24.70 24.35
N ARG A 204 17.42 -25.86 23.79
CA ARG A 204 17.15 -27.16 24.44
C ARG A 204 17.96 -27.33 25.73
N GLU A 205 19.23 -26.94 25.74
CA GLU A 205 20.08 -26.96 26.94
C GLU A 205 19.53 -26.04 28.05
N GLN A 206 18.93 -24.91 27.67
CA GLN A 206 18.22 -24.00 28.59
C GLN A 206 16.86 -24.56 29.07
N GLY A 207 16.45 -25.72 28.57
CA GLY A 207 15.27 -26.46 29.00
C GLY A 207 14.05 -26.31 28.09
N ALA A 208 14.18 -25.83 26.85
CA ALA A 208 13.05 -25.78 25.92
C ALA A 208 12.55 -27.21 25.59
N GLU A 209 11.27 -27.46 25.87
CA GLU A 209 10.61 -28.75 25.62
C GLU A 209 10.02 -28.83 24.22
N ILE A 210 9.63 -27.70 23.64
CA ILE A 210 9.30 -27.53 22.21
C ILE A 210 10.10 -26.34 21.66
N VAL A 211 10.56 -26.42 20.41
CA VAL A 211 11.22 -25.29 19.72
C VAL A 211 10.44 -24.92 18.46
N ILE A 212 10.02 -23.66 18.42
CA ILE A 212 9.25 -23.07 17.33
C ILE A 212 10.12 -21.99 16.66
N CYS A 213 10.25 -22.09 15.34
CA CYS A 213 10.85 -21.06 14.53
C CYS A 213 9.75 -20.13 14.03
N LEU A 214 9.81 -18.85 14.39
CA LEU A 214 9.05 -17.79 13.71
C LEU A 214 9.92 -17.32 12.55
N SER A 215 9.43 -17.47 11.33
CA SER A 215 10.17 -17.12 10.14
C SER A 215 9.34 -16.23 9.25
N HIS A 216 9.99 -15.28 8.59
CA HIS A 216 9.34 -14.45 7.60
C HIS A 216 9.95 -14.71 6.19
N MET A 217 10.41 -15.93 5.94
CA MET A 217 10.99 -16.32 4.65
C MET A 217 9.90 -16.83 3.70
N ARG A 218 10.19 -16.88 2.40
CA ARG A 218 9.33 -17.58 1.43
C ARG A 218 9.21 -19.06 1.75
N GLU A 219 8.12 -19.68 1.34
CA GLU A 219 7.84 -21.10 1.57
C GLU A 219 8.97 -22.05 1.11
N PRO A 220 9.63 -21.84 -0.05
CA PRO A 220 10.76 -22.68 -0.44
C PRO A 220 11.94 -22.62 0.54
N ASN A 221 12.20 -21.44 1.13
CA ASN A 221 13.27 -21.25 2.11
C ASN A 221 12.93 -21.88 3.47
N ASP A 222 11.66 -21.82 3.89
CA ASP A 222 11.18 -22.54 5.09
C ASP A 222 11.28 -24.06 4.93
N LYS A 223 10.88 -24.59 3.76
CA LYS A 223 10.99 -26.03 3.46
C LYS A 223 12.46 -26.47 3.45
N LYS A 224 13.33 -25.68 2.81
CA LYS A 224 14.78 -25.91 2.82
C LYS A 224 15.36 -25.86 4.23
N LEU A 225 14.91 -24.95 5.09
CA LEU A 225 15.30 -24.89 6.49
C LEU A 225 14.91 -26.19 7.22
N ALA A 226 13.68 -26.67 7.06
CA ALA A 226 13.23 -27.95 7.64
C ALA A 226 14.09 -29.14 7.15
N GLU A 227 14.39 -29.20 5.84
CA GLU A 227 15.22 -30.26 5.25
C GLU A 227 16.65 -30.28 5.80
N GLN A 228 17.25 -29.10 5.94
CA GLN A 228 18.65 -28.94 6.33
C GLN A 228 18.88 -29.04 7.84
N THR A 229 17.85 -28.76 8.64
CA THR A 229 17.89 -28.84 10.11
C THR A 229 17.49 -30.22 10.63
N ASP A 230 17.04 -31.12 9.76
CA ASP A 230 16.78 -32.55 10.03
C ASP A 230 15.92 -32.78 11.28
N GLY A 231 14.90 -31.93 11.44
CA GLY A 231 13.94 -32.04 12.52
C GLY A 231 14.41 -31.53 13.88
N ILE A 232 15.51 -30.78 14.05
CA ILE A 232 15.80 -30.17 15.38
C ILE A 232 14.75 -29.11 15.78
N ILE A 233 14.05 -28.53 14.80
CA ILE A 233 12.92 -27.61 14.97
C ILE A 233 11.62 -28.44 14.91
N ASP A 234 10.69 -28.23 15.84
CA ASP A 234 9.40 -28.95 15.82
C ASP A 234 8.41 -28.30 14.85
N VAL A 235 8.35 -26.96 14.84
CA VAL A 235 7.44 -26.17 14.01
C VAL A 235 8.13 -24.95 13.44
N ILE A 236 7.95 -24.70 12.16
CA ILE A 236 8.24 -23.45 11.47
C ILE A 236 6.92 -22.77 11.17
N LEU A 237 6.74 -21.59 11.76
CA LEU A 237 5.63 -20.68 11.51
C LEU A 237 6.16 -19.58 10.60
N GLY A 238 5.72 -19.59 9.34
CA GLY A 238 6.21 -18.76 8.24
C GLY A 238 5.32 -17.56 7.92
N GLY A 239 5.82 -16.67 7.06
CA GLY A 239 5.11 -15.50 6.50
C GLY A 239 5.52 -15.21 5.05
N HIS A 240 5.48 -13.94 4.66
CA HIS A 240 6.01 -13.33 3.43
C HIS A 240 5.27 -13.64 2.12
N ASP A 241 4.76 -14.87 1.90
CA ASP A 241 4.13 -15.22 0.62
C ASP A 241 2.64 -14.86 0.50
N HIS A 242 2.03 -14.33 1.56
CA HIS A 242 0.62 -13.89 1.63
C HIS A 242 -0.46 -14.96 1.35
N TYR A 243 -0.10 -16.25 1.33
CA TYR A 243 -1.07 -17.34 1.19
C TYR A 243 -1.01 -18.35 2.35
N TYR A 244 -2.13 -19.05 2.54
CA TYR A 244 -2.23 -20.11 3.53
C TYR A 244 -1.65 -21.41 2.99
N SER A 245 -0.71 -22.03 3.71
CA SER A 245 -0.15 -23.34 3.34
C SER A 245 0.36 -24.10 4.57
N HIS A 246 0.30 -25.43 4.46
CA HIS A 246 0.86 -26.36 5.43
C HIS A 246 1.66 -27.45 4.71
N GLY A 247 2.84 -27.75 5.23
CA GLY A 247 3.68 -28.86 4.83
C GLY A 247 4.26 -29.60 6.04
N PHE A 248 4.65 -30.85 5.83
CA PHE A 248 5.36 -31.65 6.83
C PHE A 248 6.63 -32.21 6.20
N VAL A 249 7.78 -31.73 6.66
CA VAL A 249 9.08 -31.97 6.05
C VAL A 249 10.04 -32.49 7.10
N LYS A 250 10.52 -33.73 6.93
CA LYS A 250 11.48 -34.38 7.83
C LYS A 250 11.15 -34.29 9.34
N GLY A 251 9.86 -34.41 9.69
CA GLY A 251 9.44 -34.33 11.09
C GLY A 251 9.15 -32.92 11.61
N THR A 252 9.25 -31.90 10.78
CA THR A 252 8.95 -30.50 11.10
C THR A 252 7.69 -30.05 10.36
N HIS A 253 6.77 -29.41 11.08
CA HIS A 253 5.62 -28.73 10.47
C HIS A 253 6.06 -27.38 9.90
N VAL A 254 5.71 -27.08 8.65
CA VAL A 254 5.92 -25.78 8.02
C VAL A 254 4.55 -25.18 7.74
N LEU A 255 4.20 -24.07 8.38
CA LEU A 255 2.85 -23.52 8.36
C LEU A 255 2.88 -22.01 8.14
N ARG A 256 2.01 -21.51 7.26
CA ARG A 256 1.75 -20.08 7.02
C ARG A 256 0.24 -19.85 7.05
N SER A 257 -0.17 -18.73 7.63
CA SER A 257 -1.55 -18.45 8.04
C SER A 257 -2.27 -17.42 7.16
N GLY A 258 -1.85 -17.19 5.91
CA GLY A 258 -2.53 -16.26 5.00
C GLY A 258 -1.98 -14.84 5.09
N THR A 259 -2.85 -13.82 5.11
CA THR A 259 -2.49 -12.39 5.15
C THR A 259 -3.69 -11.53 5.60
N ASP A 260 -3.47 -10.27 5.97
CA ASP A 260 -4.49 -9.22 6.20
C ASP A 260 -5.62 -9.60 7.14
N PHE A 261 -5.29 -10.39 8.17
CA PHE A 261 -6.26 -10.93 9.11
C PHE A 261 -7.37 -11.76 8.43
N LYS A 262 -7.18 -12.21 7.19
CA LYS A 262 -8.15 -12.99 6.43
C LYS A 262 -8.20 -14.43 6.88
N GLN A 263 -7.10 -14.94 7.44
CA GLN A 263 -7.04 -16.26 8.02
C GLN A 263 -6.19 -16.26 9.30
N LEU A 264 -6.41 -17.29 10.12
CA LEU A 264 -5.52 -17.65 11.22
C LEU A 264 -5.40 -19.18 11.32
N SER A 265 -4.34 -19.62 12.00
CA SER A 265 -4.17 -21.03 12.36
C SER A 265 -4.26 -21.21 13.86
N TYR A 266 -5.07 -22.18 14.29
CA TYR A 266 -5.09 -22.68 15.66
C TYR A 266 -4.41 -24.05 15.69
N ILE A 267 -3.50 -24.25 16.64
CA ILE A 267 -2.67 -25.45 16.76
C ILE A 267 -2.80 -26.02 18.17
N GLU A 268 -3.09 -27.30 18.26
CA GLU A 268 -3.00 -28.06 19.51
C GLU A 268 -1.76 -28.95 19.45
N ALA A 269 -0.88 -28.84 20.45
CA ALA A 269 0.29 -29.68 20.58
C ALA A 269 0.14 -30.62 21.78
N ARG A 270 0.44 -31.90 21.57
CA ARG A 270 0.48 -32.93 22.61
C ARG A 270 1.84 -33.61 22.63
N ARG A 271 2.39 -33.88 23.81
CA ARG A 271 3.63 -34.63 23.96
C ARG A 271 3.41 -36.07 23.50
N ARG A 272 4.40 -36.63 22.81
CA ARG A 272 4.41 -38.06 22.48
C ARG A 272 5.07 -38.83 23.62
N ASP A 273 4.40 -39.86 24.12
CA ASP A 273 4.91 -40.69 25.21
C ASP A 273 6.28 -41.28 24.89
N GLY A 274 7.22 -41.14 25.83
CA GLY A 274 8.60 -41.65 25.69
C GLY A 274 9.45 -40.94 24.63
N SER A 275 8.98 -39.84 24.05
CA SER A 275 9.69 -39.09 22.99
C SER A 275 9.82 -37.60 23.34
N LYS A 276 10.85 -36.94 22.77
CA LYS A 276 10.98 -35.48 22.80
C LYS A 276 10.17 -34.78 21.70
N ARG A 277 9.35 -35.54 20.96
CA ARG A 277 8.53 -35.07 19.84
C ARG A 277 7.11 -34.73 20.27
N TRP A 278 6.47 -33.91 19.45
CA TRP A 278 5.12 -33.42 19.65
C TRP A 278 4.21 -33.89 18.51
N ASP A 279 2.99 -34.28 18.86
CA ASP A 279 1.91 -34.54 17.92
C ASP A 279 1.07 -33.26 17.80
N LEU A 280 0.93 -32.74 16.57
CA LEU A 280 0.25 -31.47 16.31
C LEU A 280 -1.03 -31.68 15.51
N ASP A 281 -2.05 -30.95 15.86
CA ASP A 281 -3.26 -30.78 15.05
C ASP A 281 -3.41 -29.32 14.66
N VAL A 282 -3.71 -29.06 13.40
CA VAL A 282 -3.74 -27.70 12.82
C VAL A 282 -5.11 -27.45 12.21
N TRP A 283 -5.75 -26.37 12.65
CA TRP A 283 -7.00 -25.87 12.08
C TRP A 283 -6.81 -24.49 11.48
N ARG A 284 -7.33 -24.33 10.26
CA ARG A 284 -7.51 -23.04 9.61
C ARG A 284 -8.87 -22.45 10.00
N ARG A 285 -8.91 -21.14 10.20
CA ARG A 285 -10.14 -20.34 10.24
C ARG A 285 -10.03 -19.24 9.19
N ASP A 286 -11.08 -19.08 8.39
CA ASP A 286 -11.22 -17.91 7.53
C ASP A 286 -12.05 -16.85 8.25
N VAL A 287 -11.66 -15.58 8.14
CA VAL A 287 -12.41 -14.45 8.69
C VAL A 287 -13.38 -13.96 7.62
N THR A 288 -14.60 -14.48 7.69
CA THR A 288 -15.66 -14.21 6.71
C THR A 288 -16.68 -13.19 7.24
N SER A 289 -17.52 -12.64 6.35
CA SER A 289 -18.46 -11.56 6.71
C SER A 289 -19.53 -11.97 7.72
N ASP A 290 -19.82 -13.27 7.86
CA ASP A 290 -20.75 -13.82 8.85
C ASP A 290 -20.18 -13.83 10.28
N VAL A 291 -18.87 -13.65 10.45
CA VAL A 291 -18.26 -13.48 11.78
C VAL A 291 -18.68 -12.10 12.32
N PRO A 292 -19.30 -12.02 13.52
CA PRO A 292 -19.66 -10.75 14.12
C PRO A 292 -18.41 -9.95 14.50
N GLU A 293 -18.50 -8.63 14.48
CA GLU A 293 -17.41 -7.74 14.88
C GLU A 293 -17.27 -7.72 16.41
N HIS A 294 -16.03 -7.77 16.90
CA HIS A 294 -15.73 -7.57 18.31
C HIS A 294 -15.78 -6.07 18.62
N GLU A 295 -16.84 -5.64 19.33
CA GLU A 295 -17.16 -4.23 19.60
C GLU A 295 -15.97 -3.36 20.08
N PRO A 296 -15.16 -3.77 21.08
CA PRO A 296 -13.99 -2.99 21.49
C PRO A 296 -12.95 -2.81 20.37
N SER A 297 -12.77 -3.83 19.53
CA SER A 297 -11.83 -3.78 18.41
C SER A 297 -12.38 -2.97 17.25
N ALA A 298 -13.69 -3.06 16.98
CA ALA A 298 -14.35 -2.19 16.00
C ALA A 298 -14.21 -0.70 16.40
N LYS A 299 -14.36 -0.40 17.69
CA LYS A 299 -14.11 0.95 18.22
C LYS A 299 -12.64 1.37 18.06
N LEU A 300 -11.69 0.48 18.38
CA LEU A 300 -10.26 0.76 18.17
C LEU A 300 -9.96 1.08 16.70
N VAL A 301 -10.46 0.26 15.77
CA VAL A 301 -10.30 0.51 14.33
C VAL A 301 -10.92 1.85 13.95
N LYS A 302 -12.14 2.15 14.39
CA LYS A 302 -12.80 3.44 14.14
C LYS A 302 -12.02 4.65 14.69
N ASP A 303 -11.45 4.54 15.89
CA ASP A 303 -10.65 5.60 16.49
C ASP A 303 -9.34 5.82 15.73
N LEU A 304 -8.72 4.75 15.23
CA LEU A 304 -7.55 4.81 14.35
C LEU A 304 -7.91 5.42 12.99
N THR A 305 -8.98 4.93 12.34
CA THR A 305 -9.38 5.39 10.99
C THR A 305 -9.90 6.83 11.01
N SER A 306 -10.58 7.28 12.06
CA SER A 306 -11.02 8.69 12.18
C SER A 306 -9.85 9.68 12.37
N LYS A 307 -8.81 9.28 13.11
CA LYS A 307 -7.56 10.06 13.19
C LYS A 307 -6.82 10.07 11.85
N LEU A 308 -6.80 8.93 11.17
CA LEU A 308 -6.26 8.82 9.82
C LEU A 308 -7.02 9.69 8.83
N GLN A 309 -8.35 9.73 8.85
CA GLN A 309 -9.17 10.58 7.98
C GLN A 309 -8.79 12.06 8.06
N ARG A 310 -8.56 12.58 9.28
CA ARG A 310 -8.04 13.95 9.45
C ARG A 310 -6.68 14.14 8.78
N SER A 311 -5.80 13.16 8.89
CA SER A 311 -4.50 13.21 8.20
C SER A 311 -4.63 13.01 6.68
N LEU A 312 -5.58 12.20 6.22
CA LEU A 312 -5.84 11.97 4.80
C LEU A 312 -6.36 13.23 4.10
N SER A 313 -7.04 14.10 4.84
CA SER A 313 -7.49 15.42 4.39
C SER A 313 -6.36 16.44 4.19
N ARG A 314 -5.12 16.12 4.58
CA ARG A 314 -3.99 17.04 4.42
C ARG A 314 -3.54 17.16 2.96
N PRO A 315 -3.16 18.37 2.51
CA PRO A 315 -2.61 18.56 1.18
C PRO A 315 -1.23 17.92 1.08
N ILE A 316 -1.01 17.14 0.03
CA ILE A 316 0.30 16.57 -0.33
C ILE A 316 0.90 17.24 -1.55
N GLY A 317 0.06 17.83 -2.40
CA GLY A 317 0.49 18.52 -3.59
C GLY A 317 -0.54 19.55 -4.02
N TRP A 318 -0.29 20.15 -5.18
CA TRP A 318 -1.15 21.19 -5.71
C TRP A 318 -1.21 21.10 -7.23
N THR A 319 -2.41 21.27 -7.80
CA THR A 319 -2.61 21.23 -9.25
C THR A 319 -3.26 22.51 -9.78
N ALA A 320 -2.69 23.08 -10.85
CA ALA A 320 -3.25 24.23 -11.57
C ALA A 320 -4.37 23.82 -12.55
N MET A 321 -4.43 22.53 -12.89
CA MET A 321 -5.37 21.98 -13.87
C MET A 321 -6.42 21.12 -13.17
N PRO A 322 -7.70 21.21 -13.56
CA PRO A 322 -8.71 20.25 -13.12
C PRO A 322 -8.33 18.84 -13.58
N LEU A 323 -8.31 17.86 -12.69
CA LEU A 323 -8.00 16.46 -13.03
C LEU A 323 -9.31 15.70 -13.30
N ASP A 324 -9.51 15.24 -14.54
CA ASP A 324 -10.77 14.60 -14.96
C ASP A 324 -10.74 13.08 -14.77
N ALA A 325 -11.23 12.60 -13.62
CA ALA A 325 -11.32 11.19 -13.28
C ALA A 325 -12.71 10.57 -13.54
N ARG A 326 -13.60 11.25 -14.28
CA ARG A 326 -14.95 10.75 -14.58
C ARG A 326 -14.91 9.51 -15.44
N PHE A 327 -15.78 8.53 -15.18
CA PHE A 327 -15.88 7.32 -16.01
C PHE A 327 -16.23 7.63 -17.47
N GLY A 328 -17.07 8.64 -17.70
CA GLY A 328 -17.39 9.14 -19.04
C GLY A 328 -16.23 9.81 -19.79
N THR A 329 -15.07 10.00 -19.14
CA THR A 329 -13.82 10.45 -19.78
C THR A 329 -12.83 9.30 -19.81
N VAL A 330 -12.40 8.80 -18.64
CA VAL A 330 -11.25 7.89 -18.52
C VAL A 330 -11.44 6.56 -19.25
N ARG A 331 -12.70 6.12 -19.46
CA ARG A 331 -13.02 4.84 -20.09
C ARG A 331 -13.28 4.92 -21.60
N VAL A 332 -13.21 6.10 -22.20
CA VAL A 332 -13.56 6.30 -23.62
C VAL A 332 -12.64 7.25 -24.38
N LYS A 333 -11.80 8.02 -23.67
CA LYS A 333 -10.85 8.98 -24.28
C LYS A 333 -9.66 9.22 -23.36
N GLU A 334 -8.67 9.93 -23.89
CA GLU A 334 -7.54 10.44 -23.11
C GLU A 334 -8.02 11.30 -21.94
N SER A 335 -7.42 11.10 -20.77
CA SER A 335 -7.61 11.95 -19.60
C SER A 335 -6.28 12.47 -19.08
N ASN A 336 -6.26 13.71 -18.59
CA ASN A 336 -5.07 14.31 -18.03
C ASN A 336 -4.61 13.63 -16.71
N ILE A 337 -5.53 13.11 -15.89
CA ILE A 337 -5.16 12.31 -14.72
C ILE A 337 -4.56 10.95 -15.14
N GLY A 338 -5.09 10.36 -16.23
CA GLY A 338 -4.55 9.14 -16.83
C GLY A 338 -3.11 9.35 -17.34
N ASN A 339 -2.88 10.45 -18.06
CA ASN A 339 -1.56 10.85 -18.52
C ASN A 339 -0.58 11.02 -17.36
N PHE A 340 -0.97 11.81 -16.36
CA PHE A 340 -0.14 12.09 -15.18
C PHE A 340 0.31 10.82 -14.47
N VAL A 341 -0.63 9.93 -14.14
CA VAL A 341 -0.30 8.69 -13.43
C VAL A 341 0.58 7.78 -14.29
N CYS A 342 0.27 7.65 -15.58
CA CYS A 342 1.10 6.83 -16.46
C CYS A 342 2.53 7.39 -16.61
N ASP A 343 2.70 8.71 -16.58
CA ASP A 343 4.01 9.36 -16.60
C ASP A 343 4.80 9.10 -15.33
N VAL A 344 4.15 9.20 -14.17
CA VAL A 344 4.77 8.90 -12.87
C VAL A 344 5.22 7.43 -12.83
N MET A 345 4.35 6.50 -13.22
CA MET A 345 4.68 5.06 -13.35
C MET A 345 5.89 4.82 -14.26
N ARG A 346 5.91 5.48 -15.42
CA ARG A 346 7.00 5.32 -16.39
C ARG A 346 8.33 5.80 -15.81
N ARG A 347 8.32 6.98 -15.20
CA ARG A 347 9.51 7.64 -14.65
C ARG A 347 10.07 6.89 -13.45
N TYR A 348 9.20 6.39 -12.58
CA TYR A 348 9.61 5.64 -11.39
C TYR A 348 10.41 4.38 -11.75
N HIS A 349 9.94 3.60 -12.72
CA HIS A 349 10.61 2.37 -13.16
C HIS A 349 11.62 2.59 -14.30
N ASN A 350 11.83 3.83 -14.74
CA ASN A 350 12.60 4.15 -15.95
C ASN A 350 12.20 3.28 -17.17
N ALA A 351 10.90 3.06 -17.34
CA ALA A 351 10.33 2.20 -18.37
C ALA A 351 10.28 2.90 -19.75
N ASP A 352 10.28 2.11 -20.82
CA ASP A 352 10.14 2.62 -22.20
C ASP A 352 8.75 3.23 -22.40
N CYS A 353 7.73 2.58 -21.85
CA CYS A 353 6.33 3.00 -21.95
C CYS A 353 5.48 2.51 -20.76
N THR A 354 4.29 3.08 -20.63
CA THR A 354 3.31 2.68 -19.60
C THR A 354 1.94 2.50 -20.22
N MET A 355 1.21 1.50 -19.70
CA MET A 355 -0.20 1.31 -19.98
C MET A 355 -0.94 0.90 -18.71
N MET A 356 -2.07 1.56 -18.46
CA MET A 356 -2.92 1.32 -17.30
C MET A 356 -4.37 1.20 -17.78
N ALA A 357 -5.05 0.13 -17.39
CA ALA A 357 -6.49 0.01 -17.59
C ALA A 357 -7.21 1.13 -16.81
N SER A 358 -8.08 1.88 -17.47
CA SER A 358 -8.83 2.99 -16.87
C SER A 358 -9.73 2.57 -15.70
N GLY A 359 -10.06 1.27 -15.60
CA GLY A 359 -10.74 0.67 -14.48
C GLY A 359 -10.03 0.91 -13.14
N THR A 360 -8.72 1.17 -13.17
CA THR A 360 -7.88 1.60 -12.04
C THR A 360 -8.29 2.94 -11.45
N ILE A 361 -8.79 3.87 -12.27
CA ILE A 361 -9.20 5.21 -11.86
C ILE A 361 -10.66 5.15 -11.39
N ARG A 362 -10.90 5.39 -10.11
CA ARG A 362 -12.21 5.21 -9.43
C ARG A 362 -12.86 6.49 -8.92
N GLY A 363 -12.22 7.64 -9.10
CA GLY A 363 -12.70 8.91 -8.54
C GLY A 363 -14.09 9.34 -9.04
N ASP A 364 -14.45 9.00 -10.28
CA ASP A 364 -15.69 9.40 -10.99
C ASP A 364 -16.11 10.87 -10.80
N GLN A 365 -15.11 11.75 -10.77
CA GLN A 365 -15.29 13.17 -10.51
C GLN A 365 -14.19 13.99 -11.18
N ILE A 366 -14.37 15.30 -11.17
CA ILE A 366 -13.30 16.24 -11.49
C ILE A 366 -12.72 16.73 -10.17
N TYR A 367 -11.43 16.48 -9.95
CA TYR A 367 -10.69 17.14 -8.87
C TYR A 367 -10.37 18.56 -9.36
N PRO A 368 -10.88 19.61 -8.69
CA PRO A 368 -10.67 20.98 -9.15
C PRO A 368 -9.19 21.38 -9.03
N PRO A 369 -8.78 22.49 -9.68
CA PRO A 369 -7.52 23.13 -9.33
C PRO A 369 -7.45 23.40 -7.83
N GLY A 370 -6.25 23.35 -7.26
CA GLY A 370 -6.03 23.52 -5.83
C GLY A 370 -5.22 22.39 -5.20
N ALA A 371 -5.34 22.30 -3.87
CA ALA A 371 -4.72 21.26 -3.07
C ALA A 371 -5.16 19.84 -3.49
N VAL A 372 -4.18 18.97 -3.74
CA VAL A 372 -4.37 17.53 -3.89
C VAL A 372 -4.11 16.89 -2.54
N ARG A 373 -5.09 16.19 -1.98
CA ARG A 373 -5.02 15.57 -0.64
C ARG A 373 -4.77 14.06 -0.75
N ILE A 374 -4.36 13.43 0.35
CA ILE A 374 -4.16 11.98 0.37
C ILE A 374 -5.48 11.26 0.10
N LYS A 375 -6.60 11.73 0.69
CA LYS A 375 -7.94 11.18 0.42
C LYS A 375 -8.32 11.23 -1.06
N ASP A 376 -7.87 12.25 -1.80
CA ASP A 376 -8.15 12.37 -3.23
C ASP A 376 -7.47 11.24 -4.01
N ILE A 377 -6.20 10.97 -3.69
CA ILE A 377 -5.43 9.88 -4.29
C ILE A 377 -6.03 8.53 -3.91
N THR A 378 -6.34 8.29 -2.63
CA THR A 378 -6.91 7.04 -2.15
C THR A 378 -8.26 6.75 -2.81
N ASN A 379 -9.15 7.74 -2.85
CA ASN A 379 -10.46 7.59 -3.50
C ASN A 379 -10.34 7.36 -5.01
N CYS A 380 -9.33 7.98 -5.64
CA CYS A 380 -9.09 7.84 -7.07
C CYS A 380 -8.44 6.50 -7.43
N PHE A 381 -7.55 5.97 -6.58
CA PHE A 381 -6.77 4.76 -6.79
C PHE A 381 -6.89 3.80 -5.59
N PRO A 382 -8.08 3.22 -5.36
CA PRO A 382 -8.37 2.43 -4.16
C PRO A 382 -7.86 0.99 -4.23
N PHE A 383 -7.29 0.57 -5.36
CA PHE A 383 -6.82 -0.79 -5.54
C PHE A 383 -5.38 -0.95 -5.08
N GLU A 384 -5.14 -2.09 -4.43
CA GLU A 384 -3.88 -2.46 -3.81
C GLU A 384 -3.00 -3.32 -4.72
N ASP A 385 -3.33 -3.41 -6.01
CA ASP A 385 -2.45 -4.11 -6.95
C ASP A 385 -1.26 -3.23 -7.36
N PRO A 386 -0.02 -3.73 -7.18
CA PRO A 386 1.18 -2.95 -7.36
C PRO A 386 1.49 -2.70 -8.85
N VAL A 387 2.30 -1.68 -9.09
CA VAL A 387 2.92 -1.42 -10.39
C VAL A 387 4.07 -2.41 -10.57
N VAL A 388 4.01 -3.16 -11.66
CA VAL A 388 5.01 -4.15 -12.08
C VAL A 388 5.71 -3.66 -13.34
N LEU A 389 6.93 -4.18 -13.57
CA LEU A 389 7.72 -3.87 -14.76
C LEU A 389 7.89 -5.14 -15.59
N LEU A 390 7.29 -5.15 -16.78
CA LEU A 390 7.29 -6.31 -17.68
C LEU A 390 8.19 -6.05 -18.88
N ARG A 391 8.95 -7.06 -19.30
CA ARG A 391 9.63 -7.07 -20.60
C ARG A 391 8.77 -7.82 -21.61
N VAL A 392 8.18 -7.10 -22.54
CA VAL A 392 7.18 -7.62 -23.50
C VAL A 392 7.52 -7.23 -24.94
N LYS A 393 7.10 -8.04 -25.92
CA LYS A 393 7.22 -7.71 -27.35
C LYS A 393 6.29 -6.54 -27.72
N GLY A 394 6.66 -5.74 -28.73
CA GLY A 394 5.81 -4.66 -29.23
C GLY A 394 4.45 -5.15 -29.74
N GLN A 395 4.38 -6.38 -30.27
CA GLN A 395 3.11 -6.99 -30.66
C GLN A 395 2.17 -7.21 -29.47
N ALA A 396 2.69 -7.64 -28.30
CA ALA A 396 1.89 -7.83 -27.10
C ALA A 396 1.27 -6.51 -26.59
N ILE A 397 1.99 -5.40 -26.73
CA ILE A 397 1.49 -4.05 -26.42
C ILE A 397 0.36 -3.67 -27.38
N ARG A 398 0.52 -3.93 -28.68
CA ARG A 398 -0.54 -3.67 -29.67
C ARG A 398 -1.79 -4.49 -29.39
N ASP A 399 -1.64 -5.78 -29.10
CA ASP A 399 -2.75 -6.68 -28.79
C ASP A 399 -3.49 -6.25 -27.51
N ALA A 400 -2.74 -5.73 -26.53
CA ALA A 400 -3.31 -5.16 -25.32
C ALA A 400 -4.13 -3.87 -25.60
N LEU A 401 -3.66 -2.99 -26.48
CA LEU A 401 -4.44 -1.82 -26.91
C LEU A 401 -5.70 -2.22 -27.68
N GLU A 402 -5.61 -3.22 -28.56
CA GLU A 402 -6.76 -3.79 -29.28
C GLU A 402 -7.81 -4.36 -28.31
N ASN A 403 -7.38 -5.10 -27.28
CA ASN A 403 -8.26 -5.50 -26.18
C ASN A 403 -8.88 -4.29 -25.47
N GLY A 404 -8.07 -3.28 -25.17
CA GLY A 404 -8.52 -2.08 -24.47
C GLY A 404 -9.63 -1.31 -25.18
N VAL A 405 -9.63 -1.29 -26.52
CA VAL A 405 -10.69 -0.64 -27.33
C VAL A 405 -11.75 -1.62 -27.86
N SER A 406 -11.70 -2.90 -27.49
CA SER A 406 -12.54 -3.98 -28.06
C SER A 406 -14.04 -3.81 -27.81
N THR A 407 -14.43 -3.27 -26.64
CA THR A 407 -15.83 -3.11 -26.21
C THR A 407 -16.34 -1.68 -26.36
N TYR A 408 -15.51 -0.76 -26.88
CA TYR A 408 -15.91 0.62 -27.15
C TYR A 408 -17.21 0.67 -27.99
N PRO A 409 -18.19 1.54 -27.67
CA PRO A 409 -18.17 2.64 -26.68
C PRO A 409 -18.66 2.27 -25.27
N ALA A 410 -18.75 0.98 -24.91
CA ALA A 410 -19.11 0.60 -23.54
C ALA A 410 -18.10 1.17 -22.53
N LEU A 411 -18.59 1.66 -21.38
CA LEU A 411 -17.78 2.24 -20.30
C LEU A 411 -17.05 1.15 -19.49
N GLU A 412 -16.36 0.24 -20.18
CA GLU A 412 -15.60 -0.85 -19.57
C GLU A 412 -14.27 -0.35 -19.01
N GLY A 413 -13.83 -0.97 -17.90
CA GLY A 413 -12.56 -0.60 -17.25
C GLY A 413 -11.32 -0.88 -18.11
N ARG A 414 -11.44 -1.73 -19.13
CA ARG A 414 -10.31 -2.14 -19.97
C ARG A 414 -9.74 -1.03 -20.84
N PHE A 415 -10.44 0.08 -21.06
CA PHE A 415 -9.91 1.16 -21.92
C PHE A 415 -8.56 1.66 -21.40
N PRO A 416 -7.51 1.79 -22.24
CA PRO A 416 -6.16 2.06 -21.76
C PRO A 416 -5.90 3.56 -21.62
N GLN A 417 -5.26 3.96 -20.52
CA GLN A 417 -4.53 5.22 -20.39
C GLN A 417 -3.03 4.92 -20.55
N VAL A 418 -2.26 5.85 -21.11
CA VAL A 418 -0.89 5.54 -21.58
C VAL A 418 0.13 6.67 -21.32
N SER A 419 1.41 6.29 -21.27
CA SER A 419 2.57 7.21 -21.34
C SER A 419 3.59 6.68 -22.35
N HIS A 420 4.18 7.58 -23.14
CA HIS A 420 5.10 7.26 -24.24
C HIS A 420 4.51 6.32 -25.31
N ILE A 421 3.20 6.08 -25.30
CA ILE A 421 2.47 5.43 -26.39
C ILE A 421 1.54 6.48 -27.00
N LYS A 422 1.53 6.60 -28.32
CA LYS A 422 0.48 7.32 -29.04
C LYS A 422 -0.22 6.35 -29.98
N PHE A 423 -1.55 6.32 -29.96
CA PHE A 423 -2.30 5.44 -30.86
C PHE A 423 -3.60 6.08 -31.36
N GLU A 424 -3.96 5.69 -32.59
CA GLU A 424 -5.26 6.01 -33.17
C GLU A 424 -6.12 4.75 -33.24
N PHE A 425 -7.43 4.88 -33.02
CA PHE A 425 -8.36 3.76 -33.19
C PHE A 425 -9.66 4.16 -33.88
N ASP A 426 -10.21 3.24 -34.68
CA ASP A 426 -11.50 3.38 -35.38
C ASP A 426 -12.51 2.37 -34.81
N PRO A 427 -13.51 2.81 -34.01
CA PRO A 427 -14.47 1.91 -33.40
C PRO A 427 -15.42 1.24 -34.39
N ARG A 428 -15.49 1.72 -35.64
CA ARG A 428 -16.29 1.12 -36.72
C ARG A 428 -15.67 -0.16 -37.26
N ARG A 429 -14.36 -0.37 -37.02
CA ARG A 429 -13.66 -1.60 -37.40
C ARG A 429 -14.03 -2.75 -36.45
N LYS A 430 -13.86 -3.98 -36.94
CA LYS A 430 -14.08 -5.20 -36.15
C LYS A 430 -13.16 -5.18 -34.93
N SER A 431 -13.67 -5.63 -33.79
CA SER A 431 -12.88 -5.83 -32.57
C SER A 431 -11.63 -6.66 -32.87
N GLY A 432 -10.48 -6.28 -32.31
CA GLY A 432 -9.17 -6.85 -32.62
C GLY A 432 -8.47 -6.25 -33.86
N ASN A 433 -9.11 -5.33 -34.58
CA ASN A 433 -8.53 -4.58 -35.70
C ASN A 433 -8.91 -3.09 -35.65
N ARG A 434 -9.11 -2.55 -34.45
CA ARG A 434 -9.55 -1.16 -34.23
C ARG A 434 -8.38 -0.20 -34.17
N VAL A 435 -7.21 -0.62 -33.73
CA VAL A 435 -6.01 0.24 -33.65
C VAL A 435 -5.46 0.44 -35.07
N THR A 436 -5.46 1.68 -35.54
CA THR A 436 -5.07 2.04 -36.92
C THR A 436 -3.61 2.46 -37.02
N SER A 437 -3.07 3.08 -35.97
CA SER A 437 -1.68 3.50 -35.88
C SER A 437 -1.22 3.47 -34.43
N MET A 438 0.06 3.18 -34.21
CA MET A 438 0.69 3.18 -32.88
C MET A 438 2.17 3.59 -33.00
N SER A 439 2.63 4.40 -32.06
CA SER A 439 4.05 4.71 -31.84
C SER A 439 4.41 4.56 -30.36
N ILE A 440 5.67 4.19 -30.10
CA ILE A 440 6.24 4.03 -28.75
C ILE A 440 7.51 4.88 -28.68
N GLY A 441 7.62 5.75 -27.67
CA GLY A 441 8.77 6.64 -27.49
C GLY A 441 8.96 7.67 -28.61
N GLY A 442 7.93 7.90 -29.44
CA GLY A 442 8.01 8.78 -30.62
C GLY A 442 8.40 8.06 -31.92
N GLU A 443 8.76 6.78 -31.85
CA GLU A 443 9.11 5.96 -33.02
C GLU A 443 7.97 5.02 -33.41
N ALA A 444 7.94 4.57 -34.66
CA ALA A 444 7.03 3.52 -35.08
C ALA A 444 7.26 2.25 -34.23
N TYR A 445 6.19 1.59 -33.82
CA TYR A 445 6.33 0.38 -33.02
C TYR A 445 6.94 -0.77 -33.84
N ASP A 446 7.82 -1.55 -33.22
CA ASP A 446 8.37 -2.78 -33.80
C ASP A 446 7.71 -3.99 -33.12
N PRO A 447 7.03 -4.88 -33.86
CA PRO A 447 6.37 -6.06 -33.31
C PRO A 447 7.28 -7.00 -32.51
N GLU A 448 8.55 -7.15 -32.93
CA GLU A 448 9.48 -8.13 -32.36
C GLU A 448 10.41 -7.52 -31.31
N ARG A 449 10.61 -6.20 -31.32
CA ARG A 449 11.39 -5.51 -30.28
C ARG A 449 10.75 -5.73 -28.91
N LYS A 450 11.58 -6.05 -27.92
CA LYS A 450 11.17 -6.11 -26.51
C LYS A 450 11.25 -4.71 -25.88
N TYR A 451 10.18 -4.30 -25.22
CA TYR A 451 10.06 -3.04 -24.49
C TYR A 451 9.87 -3.31 -23.00
N LEU A 452 10.37 -2.41 -22.17
CA LEU A 452 10.02 -2.33 -20.76
C LEU A 452 8.69 -1.58 -20.61
N LEU A 453 7.65 -2.31 -20.23
CA LEU A 453 6.31 -1.81 -20.00
C LEU A 453 6.04 -1.74 -18.49
N ALA A 454 5.85 -0.54 -17.97
CA ALA A 454 5.26 -0.38 -16.63
C ALA A 454 3.74 -0.57 -16.73
N THR A 455 3.19 -1.46 -15.90
CA THR A 455 1.75 -1.72 -15.82
C THR A 455 1.38 -2.16 -14.41
N ARG A 456 0.14 -2.59 -14.16
CA ARG A 456 -0.22 -3.18 -12.86
C ARG A 456 -0.18 -4.71 -12.89
N GLY A 457 0.09 -5.33 -11.74
CA GLY A 457 0.03 -6.79 -11.58
C GLY A 457 -1.32 -7.39 -12.01
N TYR A 458 -2.42 -6.66 -11.82
CA TYR A 458 -3.73 -7.02 -12.38
C TYR A 458 -3.71 -7.26 -13.90
N MET A 459 -3.04 -6.41 -14.66
CA MET A 459 -2.88 -6.57 -16.11
C MET A 459 -1.85 -7.65 -16.44
N GLY A 460 -0.77 -7.77 -15.66
CA GLY A 460 0.24 -8.84 -15.79
C GLY A 460 -0.34 -10.25 -15.60
N ARG A 461 -1.39 -10.41 -14.79
CA ARG A 461 -2.13 -11.69 -14.65
C ARG A 461 -3.22 -11.90 -15.72
N GLY A 462 -3.18 -11.11 -16.80
CA GLY A 462 -4.12 -11.19 -17.92
C GLY A 462 -5.56 -10.78 -17.62
N LYS A 463 -5.82 -10.08 -16.51
CA LYS A 463 -7.18 -9.68 -16.12
C LYS A 463 -7.74 -8.60 -17.06
N ASP A 464 -9.07 -8.47 -17.09
CA ASP A 464 -9.80 -7.55 -17.98
C ASP A 464 -9.48 -7.73 -19.50
N GLY A 465 -9.08 -8.95 -19.86
CA GLY A 465 -8.78 -9.35 -21.24
C GLY A 465 -7.35 -9.10 -21.69
N TYR A 466 -6.46 -8.61 -20.83
CA TYR A 466 -5.06 -8.31 -21.13
C TYR A 466 -4.17 -9.56 -21.23
N VAL A 467 -4.67 -10.64 -21.85
CA VAL A 467 -4.00 -11.94 -21.95
C VAL A 467 -2.65 -11.86 -22.66
N SER A 468 -2.46 -10.89 -23.56
CA SER A 468 -1.17 -10.65 -24.22
C SER A 468 -0.06 -10.20 -23.27
N LEU A 469 -0.40 -9.73 -22.07
CA LEU A 469 0.53 -9.32 -21.02
C LEU A 469 0.71 -10.39 -19.94
N LEU A 470 0.15 -11.59 -20.14
CA LEU A 470 0.21 -12.67 -19.14
C LEU A 470 1.67 -13.02 -18.82
N VAL A 471 2.03 -12.93 -17.55
CA VAL A 471 3.38 -13.19 -17.05
C VAL A 471 3.74 -14.67 -17.09
N THR A 472 5.03 -14.98 -17.20
CA THR A 472 5.53 -16.37 -17.27
C THR A 472 5.15 -17.21 -16.06
N SER A 473 5.07 -16.60 -14.87
CA SER A 473 4.64 -17.25 -13.63
C SER A 473 3.18 -17.74 -13.67
N GLU A 474 2.33 -17.10 -14.48
CA GLU A 474 0.92 -17.44 -14.71
C GLU A 474 0.71 -18.20 -16.03
N GLY A 475 1.78 -18.64 -16.69
CA GLY A 475 1.73 -19.43 -17.93
C GLY A 475 1.67 -18.63 -19.23
N GLY A 476 2.03 -17.34 -19.20
CA GLY A 476 2.17 -16.50 -20.40
C GLY A 476 3.61 -16.32 -20.88
N GLU A 477 3.86 -15.26 -21.66
CA GLU A 477 5.15 -14.96 -22.31
C GLU A 477 5.83 -13.69 -21.78
N ALA A 478 5.16 -12.89 -20.95
CA ALA A 478 5.73 -11.66 -20.42
C ALA A 478 6.73 -11.96 -19.29
N GLU A 479 7.96 -11.47 -19.43
CA GLU A 479 9.02 -11.62 -18.44
C GLU A 479 8.89 -10.53 -17.36
N GLU A 480 8.80 -10.94 -16.10
CA GLU A 480 8.71 -10.02 -14.95
C GLU A 480 10.11 -9.53 -14.56
N ILE A 481 10.36 -8.23 -14.67
CA ILE A 481 11.58 -7.57 -14.19
C ILE A 481 11.39 -7.07 -12.76
N VAL A 482 10.19 -6.56 -12.46
CA VAL A 482 9.70 -6.27 -11.12
C VAL A 482 8.35 -6.96 -11.01
N ASP A 483 8.28 -7.96 -10.14
CA ASP A 483 7.07 -8.74 -9.84
C ASP A 483 6.15 -8.01 -8.86
N GLU A 484 5.02 -8.64 -8.50
CA GLU A 484 4.05 -8.01 -7.59
C GLU A 484 4.61 -7.77 -6.19
N GLU A 485 5.54 -8.59 -5.71
CA GLU A 485 6.07 -8.46 -4.35
C GLU A 485 7.05 -7.28 -4.24
N ASN A 486 7.83 -7.04 -5.30
CA ASN A 486 8.76 -5.91 -5.38
C ASN A 486 8.12 -4.65 -5.98
N GLY A 487 6.88 -4.74 -6.44
CA GLY A 487 6.14 -3.64 -7.04
C GLY A 487 5.62 -2.63 -6.02
N ILE A 488 5.39 -1.40 -6.45
CA ILE A 488 4.89 -0.32 -5.58
C ILE A 488 3.45 0.07 -5.93
N LEU A 489 2.63 0.38 -4.92
CA LEU A 489 1.27 0.88 -5.13
C LEU A 489 1.27 2.23 -5.85
N ILE A 490 0.31 2.47 -6.74
CA ILE A 490 0.12 3.78 -7.40
C ILE A 490 -0.04 4.90 -6.37
N SER A 491 -0.81 4.66 -5.31
CA SER A 491 -1.02 5.63 -4.23
C SER A 491 0.29 5.99 -3.51
N ALA A 492 1.17 5.02 -3.27
CA ALA A 492 2.49 5.24 -2.70
C ALA A 492 3.41 5.99 -3.66
N MET A 493 3.42 5.62 -4.94
CA MET A 493 4.23 6.26 -5.98
C MET A 493 3.85 7.75 -6.16
N LEU A 494 2.55 8.06 -6.19
CA LEU A 494 2.07 9.43 -6.27
C LEU A 494 2.43 10.24 -5.02
N ARG A 495 2.36 9.64 -3.82
CA ARG A 495 2.83 10.30 -2.59
C ARG A 495 4.31 10.63 -2.65
N GLN A 496 5.16 9.67 -3.03
CA GLN A 496 6.60 9.90 -3.18
C GLN A 496 6.89 11.00 -4.20
N TYR A 497 6.18 11.01 -5.33
CA TYR A 497 6.29 12.06 -6.33
C TYR A 497 5.99 13.45 -5.76
N PHE A 498 4.87 13.61 -5.04
CA PHE A 498 4.50 14.88 -4.43
C PHE A 498 5.43 15.29 -3.27
N MET A 499 5.94 14.34 -2.48
CA MET A 499 6.98 14.60 -1.47
C MET A 499 8.26 15.13 -2.13
N GLY A 500 8.70 14.54 -3.24
CA GLY A 500 9.86 15.05 -3.99
C GLY A 500 9.66 16.48 -4.50
N LEU A 501 8.45 16.81 -4.99
CA LEU A 501 8.12 18.19 -5.42
C LEU A 501 8.16 19.19 -4.27
N ARG A 502 7.79 18.77 -3.05
CA ARG A 502 7.89 19.59 -1.84
C ARG A 502 9.35 19.89 -1.50
N THR A 503 10.22 18.86 -1.47
CA THR A 503 11.65 19.05 -1.19
C THR A 503 12.28 20.01 -2.20
N VAL A 504 11.98 19.85 -3.49
CA VAL A 504 12.45 20.77 -4.53
C VAL A 504 11.90 22.19 -4.34
N GLY A 505 10.64 22.33 -3.92
CA GLY A 505 10.03 23.63 -3.58
C GLY A 505 10.74 24.33 -2.42
N GLN A 506 11.04 23.60 -1.34
CA GLN A 506 11.81 24.11 -0.20
C GLN A 506 13.23 24.53 -0.62
N TRP A 507 13.87 23.78 -1.52
CA TRP A 507 15.20 24.14 -2.03
C TRP A 507 15.19 25.41 -2.89
N LYS A 508 14.11 25.68 -3.63
CA LYS A 508 13.92 26.95 -4.34
C LYS A 508 13.90 28.12 -3.35
N ARG A 509 13.16 27.99 -2.24
CA ARG A 509 13.16 28.99 -1.16
C ARG A 509 14.52 29.16 -0.50
N LEU A 510 15.26 28.07 -0.28
CA LEU A 510 16.62 28.16 0.25
C LEU A 510 17.53 28.93 -0.71
N SER A 511 17.45 28.65 -2.02
CA SER A 511 18.17 29.40 -3.05
C SER A 511 17.78 30.89 -3.05
N ASP A 512 16.49 31.20 -2.99
CA ASP A 512 16.00 32.58 -2.96
C ASP A 512 16.48 33.31 -1.69
N HIS A 513 16.43 32.65 -0.52
CA HIS A 513 16.99 33.17 0.73
C HIS A 513 18.50 33.44 0.64
N TRP A 514 19.29 32.56 0.03
CA TRP A 514 20.72 32.79 -0.15
C TRP A 514 21.02 33.88 -1.18
N VAL A 515 20.13 34.10 -2.15
CA VAL A 515 20.20 35.25 -3.06
C VAL A 515 19.91 36.54 -2.30
N ASP A 516 18.84 36.58 -1.49
CA ASP A 516 18.50 37.73 -0.64
C ASP A 516 19.64 38.03 0.36
N VAL A 517 20.22 37.01 0.99
CA VAL A 517 21.38 37.15 1.89
C VAL A 517 22.61 37.65 1.12
N ALA A 518 22.84 37.20 -0.10
CA ALA A 518 23.95 37.68 -0.94
C ALA A 518 23.75 39.13 -1.39
N GLU A 519 22.52 39.54 -1.67
CA GLU A 519 22.14 40.93 -1.96
C GLU A 519 22.29 41.82 -0.71
N GLU A 520 21.84 41.36 0.47
CA GLU A 520 22.03 42.06 1.75
C GLU A 520 23.50 42.17 2.17
N ALA A 521 24.31 41.16 1.82
CA ALA A 521 25.74 41.12 2.12
C ALA A 521 26.64 41.78 1.05
N ASP A 522 26.05 42.42 0.04
CA ASP A 522 26.73 43.14 -1.06
C ASP A 522 27.76 42.25 -1.80
N VAL A 523 27.45 40.96 -1.95
CA VAL A 523 28.31 39.98 -2.62
C VAL A 523 27.98 39.98 -4.13
N PRO A 524 28.95 40.18 -5.03
CA PRO A 524 28.68 40.22 -6.46
C PRO A 524 28.19 38.85 -6.97
N LEU A 525 26.90 38.78 -7.31
CA LEU A 525 26.30 37.64 -8.00
C LEU A 525 26.63 37.70 -9.51
N SER A 526 27.05 36.58 -10.09
CA SER A 526 27.11 36.46 -11.55
C SER A 526 25.69 36.26 -12.11
N PRO A 527 25.29 36.95 -13.19
CA PRO A 527 23.90 36.98 -13.60
C PRO A 527 23.54 35.69 -14.34
N THR A 528 22.65 34.90 -13.74
CA THR A 528 21.75 34.02 -14.51
C THR A 528 20.34 34.13 -13.97
N ARG A 529 19.68 35.24 -14.30
CA ARG A 529 18.29 35.27 -14.79
C ARG A 529 17.91 36.68 -15.23
N THR A 530 17.60 36.82 -16.51
CA THR A 530 16.92 37.96 -17.10
C THR A 530 15.53 38.07 -16.47
N ARG A 531 15.30 39.17 -15.73
CA ARG A 531 13.97 39.73 -15.47
C ARG A 531 13.52 40.41 -16.78
N ASP A 532 12.82 39.69 -17.64
CA ASP A 532 12.05 40.29 -18.73
C ASP A 532 10.62 39.75 -18.60
N ASP A 533 9.74 40.56 -17.97
CA ASP A 533 8.29 40.63 -18.27
C ASP A 533 7.54 41.68 -17.40
N ASP A 534 8.20 42.77 -16.98
CA ASP A 534 7.53 43.90 -16.27
C ASP A 534 7.10 45.05 -17.22
N GLN A 535 6.98 44.81 -18.53
CA GLN A 535 6.51 45.84 -19.48
C GLN A 535 5.53 45.27 -20.51
N ALA A 536 4.31 44.99 -20.08
CA ALA A 536 3.13 45.02 -20.96
C ALA A 536 1.86 45.40 -20.19
N ASP A 537 1.42 46.64 -20.45
CA ASP A 537 0.04 47.14 -20.39
C ASP A 537 -0.69 47.32 -19.04
N HIS A 538 -0.43 48.49 -18.49
CA HIS A 538 -1.43 49.39 -17.91
C HIS A 538 -2.67 49.58 -18.82
N ASN A 539 -3.63 48.64 -18.85
CA ASN A 539 -5.07 48.88 -19.09
C ASN A 539 -5.94 47.60 -19.11
N CYS A 540 -5.84 46.77 -18.08
CA CYS A 540 -6.93 45.83 -17.76
C CYS A 540 -7.53 46.21 -16.41
N ASN A 541 -8.86 46.39 -16.37
CA ASN A 541 -9.64 46.50 -15.14
C ASN A 541 -9.56 45.16 -14.38
N VAL A 542 -8.46 44.95 -13.67
CA VAL A 542 -8.25 43.85 -12.74
C VAL A 542 -8.95 44.23 -11.43
N LEU A 543 -9.85 43.36 -10.96
CA LEU A 543 -10.38 43.42 -9.60
C LEU A 543 -9.20 43.34 -8.61
N GLY A 544 -8.79 44.50 -8.09
CA GLY A 544 -7.58 44.69 -7.32
C GLY A 544 -7.37 43.68 -6.18
N LEU A 545 -6.25 42.97 -6.25
CA LEU A 545 -5.63 42.29 -5.12
C LEU A 545 -4.58 43.23 -4.51
N HIS A 546 -5.02 44.15 -3.67
CA HIS A 546 -4.14 44.84 -2.72
C HIS A 546 -3.91 43.98 -1.46
N LYS A 547 -2.75 44.21 -0.83
CA LYS A 547 -2.13 43.58 0.35
C LYS A 547 -3.07 42.88 1.37
N SER A 548 -2.54 41.80 1.96
CA SER A 548 -3.13 41.04 3.08
C SER A 548 -3.73 41.91 4.18
N PRO A 549 -4.96 41.64 4.66
CA PRO A 549 -5.49 42.24 5.88
C PRO A 549 -4.68 41.76 7.10
N ARG A 550 -4.48 42.66 8.05
CA ARG A 550 -3.71 42.44 9.29
C ARG A 550 -4.42 41.60 10.36
N ASN A 551 -5.65 41.13 10.14
CA ASN A 551 -6.44 40.38 11.13
C ASN A 551 -6.88 39.02 10.58
N GLN A 552 -6.61 37.96 11.35
CA GLN A 552 -6.96 36.56 11.02
C GLN A 552 -8.43 36.21 11.31
N ASP A 553 -9.20 37.08 11.97
CA ASP A 553 -10.56 36.76 12.45
C ASP A 553 -11.73 37.18 11.54
N GLU A 554 -11.49 37.84 10.40
CA GLU A 554 -12.60 38.44 9.61
C GLU A 554 -13.03 37.71 8.32
N ALA A 555 -12.58 36.47 8.05
CA ALA A 555 -13.15 35.73 6.89
C ALA A 555 -13.10 34.20 7.01
N ALA A 556 -13.52 33.66 8.16
CA ALA A 556 -13.94 32.27 8.23
C ALA A 556 -15.38 32.13 7.68
N GLY A 557 -15.54 31.40 6.57
CA GLY A 557 -16.82 30.79 6.13
C GLY A 557 -17.96 31.66 5.60
N THR A 558 -17.98 32.99 5.79
CA THR A 558 -19.17 33.82 5.49
C THR A 558 -19.22 34.46 4.10
N THR A 559 -18.12 34.48 3.35
CA THR A 559 -18.07 35.06 1.99
C THR A 559 -17.69 34.04 0.92
N TRP A 560 -18.19 34.21 -0.30
CA TRP A 560 -17.80 33.37 -1.46
C TRP A 560 -16.28 33.36 -1.70
N ARG A 561 -15.61 34.48 -1.41
CA ARG A 561 -14.14 34.60 -1.47
C ARG A 561 -13.45 33.76 -0.39
N GLY A 562 -13.95 33.78 0.85
CA GLY A 562 -13.46 32.93 1.93
C GLY A 562 -13.65 31.43 1.62
N PHE A 563 -14.83 31.05 1.10
CA PHE A 563 -15.12 29.70 0.64
C PHE A 563 -14.15 29.22 -0.45
N LEU A 564 -13.90 30.04 -1.48
CA LEU A 564 -12.97 29.69 -2.55
C LEU A 564 -11.52 29.57 -2.05
N ARG A 565 -11.06 30.44 -1.15
CA ARG A 565 -9.72 30.35 -0.57
C ARG A 565 -9.53 29.08 0.24
N GLN A 566 -10.50 28.75 1.11
CA GLN A 566 -10.48 27.55 1.93
C GLN A 566 -10.52 26.27 1.08
N ARG A 567 -11.32 26.28 -0.01
CA ARG A 567 -11.42 25.18 -0.97
C ARG A 567 -10.11 24.96 -1.75
N LEU A 568 -9.51 26.04 -2.26
CA LEU A 568 -8.25 25.98 -3.02
C LEU A 568 -7.04 25.65 -2.13
N GLY A 569 -7.22 25.68 -0.81
CA GLY A 569 -6.18 25.35 0.17
C GLY A 569 -5.12 26.43 0.31
N PHE A 570 -5.43 27.69 -0.04
CA PHE A 570 -4.51 28.80 0.18
C PHE A 570 -4.25 28.96 1.69
N ASN A 571 -2.97 29.05 2.08
CA ASN A 571 -2.45 29.08 3.46
C ASN A 571 -2.52 27.75 4.25
N LYS A 572 -2.83 26.61 3.61
CA LYS A 572 -2.64 25.31 4.26
C LYS A 572 -1.19 24.86 4.07
N GLU A 573 -0.48 24.71 5.18
CA GLU A 573 0.87 24.17 5.19
C GLU A 573 0.85 22.63 5.28
N PRO A 574 1.72 21.93 4.55
CA PRO A 574 1.94 20.50 4.71
C PRO A 574 2.56 20.21 6.10
N LEU A 575 2.50 18.96 6.58
CA LEU A 575 3.20 18.50 7.81
C LEU A 575 4.66 18.93 7.81
N ASP A 576 5.20 19.61 8.82
CA ASP A 576 6.65 19.54 9.02
C ASP A 576 7.02 18.10 9.39
N ASP A 577 8.04 17.56 8.71
CA ASP A 577 8.46 16.16 8.91
C ASP A 577 8.97 15.93 10.36
N ASP A 578 9.30 17.00 11.09
CA ASP A 578 9.69 16.98 12.51
C ASP A 578 8.49 16.91 13.48
N ASP A 579 7.27 17.25 13.05
CA ASP A 579 6.06 17.12 13.89
C ASP A 579 5.55 15.66 13.95
N ASP A 580 6.04 14.80 13.06
CA ASP A 580 5.81 13.35 13.12
C ASP A 580 6.59 12.71 14.29
N ASP A 581 7.60 13.34 14.89
CA ASP A 581 8.19 12.89 16.17
C ASP A 581 7.21 13.06 17.35
N HIS A 582 6.10 13.78 17.13
CA HIS A 582 5.02 14.01 18.09
C HIS A 582 3.64 13.64 17.53
N PHE A 583 3.46 12.41 17.01
CA PHE A 583 2.14 11.77 17.19
C PHE A 583 1.95 11.45 18.68
N ASP A 584 1.70 12.49 19.46
CA ASP A 584 1.23 12.39 20.82
C ASP A 584 -0.30 12.31 20.76
N PRO A 585 -0.92 11.17 21.09
CA PRO A 585 -2.37 11.07 21.17
C PRO A 585 -3.00 12.03 22.21
N HIS A 586 -2.19 12.74 23.00
CA HIS A 586 -2.59 13.75 23.98
C HIS A 586 -2.27 15.21 23.56
N LYS A 587 -1.57 15.47 22.45
CA LYS A 587 -1.44 16.85 21.93
C LYS A 587 -2.73 17.23 21.19
N GLU A 588 -3.69 17.76 21.94
CA GLU A 588 -4.76 18.59 21.39
C GLU A 588 -4.16 19.88 20.84
N ASN A 589 -3.80 19.90 19.55
CA ASN A 589 -3.81 21.17 18.82
C ASN A 589 -5.22 21.33 18.26
N GLY A 590 -6.00 22.18 18.92
CA GLY A 590 -7.41 22.43 18.65
C GLY A 590 -7.65 23.07 17.29
N GLU A 591 -7.82 22.25 16.26
CA GLU A 591 -8.46 22.66 15.02
C GLU A 591 -9.58 21.67 14.65
N GLU A 592 -10.82 22.15 14.69
CA GLU A 592 -12.07 21.50 14.23
C GLU A 592 -12.09 21.27 12.69
N GLY A 593 -10.96 20.92 12.06
CA GLY A 593 -10.78 20.96 10.61
C GLY A 593 -11.44 19.81 9.83
N GLY A 594 -11.59 18.63 10.42
CA GLY A 594 -12.11 17.44 9.74
C GLY A 594 -13.58 17.56 9.33
N ASP A 595 -14.45 17.89 10.30
CA ASP A 595 -15.90 17.98 10.07
C ASP A 595 -16.27 19.17 9.16
N ALA A 596 -15.50 20.26 9.21
CA ALA A 596 -15.70 21.43 8.35
C ALA A 596 -15.37 21.14 6.88
N GLU A 597 -14.34 20.32 6.62
CA GLU A 597 -13.96 19.93 5.26
C GLU A 597 -14.94 18.94 4.63
N ASP A 598 -15.43 17.96 5.39
CA ASP A 598 -16.41 17.00 4.88
C ASP A 598 -17.75 17.68 4.59
N ARG A 599 -18.13 18.68 5.40
CA ARG A 599 -19.28 19.53 5.12
C ARG A 599 -19.06 20.32 3.82
N MET A 600 -17.87 20.85 3.59
CA MET A 600 -17.52 21.57 2.36
C MET A 600 -17.54 20.66 1.13
N ASP A 601 -17.03 19.44 1.23
CA ASP A 601 -17.06 18.45 0.14
C ASP A 601 -18.51 18.05 -0.19
N LEU A 602 -19.36 17.88 0.84
CA LEU A 602 -20.79 17.62 0.68
C LEU A 602 -21.51 18.80 0.02
N GLU A 603 -21.23 20.04 0.44
CA GLU A 603 -21.76 21.26 -0.17
C GLU A 603 -21.38 21.36 -1.65
N ILE A 604 -20.11 21.11 -2.00
CA ILE A 604 -19.63 21.10 -3.39
C ILE A 604 -20.34 20.01 -4.21
N LEU A 605 -20.49 18.81 -3.65
CA LEU A 605 -21.17 17.70 -4.31
C LEU A 605 -22.64 18.02 -4.56
N LEU A 606 -23.33 18.64 -3.59
CA LEU A 606 -24.71 19.11 -3.74
C LEU A 606 -24.82 20.22 -4.79
N MET A 607 -23.90 21.20 -4.78
CA MET A 607 -23.81 22.25 -5.80
C MET A 607 -23.63 21.64 -7.20
N ARG A 608 -22.69 20.70 -7.35
CA ARG A 608 -22.44 20.00 -8.63
C ARG A 608 -23.69 19.26 -9.11
N LYS A 609 -24.35 18.49 -8.24
CA LYS A 609 -25.58 17.76 -8.58
C LYS A 609 -26.69 18.72 -9.01
N PHE A 610 -26.84 19.84 -8.29
CA PHE A 610 -27.82 20.87 -8.63
C PHE A 610 -27.53 21.49 -9.99
N TRP A 611 -26.32 22.01 -10.20
CA TRP A 611 -25.92 22.68 -11.45
C TRP A 611 -25.93 21.74 -12.65
N THR A 612 -25.58 20.46 -12.48
CA THR A 612 -25.67 19.46 -13.55
C THR A 612 -27.13 19.23 -13.95
N ARG A 613 -28.04 19.06 -12.99
CA ARG A 613 -29.48 18.90 -13.27
C ARG A 613 -30.08 20.15 -13.87
N TRP A 614 -29.67 21.33 -13.40
CA TRP A 614 -30.10 22.60 -13.94
C TRP A 614 -29.63 22.78 -15.38
N ALA A 615 -28.34 22.56 -15.67
CA ALA A 615 -27.76 22.68 -17.00
C ALA A 615 -28.42 21.71 -17.99
N LEU A 616 -28.70 20.47 -17.57
CA LEU A 616 -29.41 19.48 -18.36
C LEU A 616 -30.86 19.91 -18.67
N LYS A 617 -31.57 20.49 -17.70
CA LYS A 617 -32.92 21.04 -17.92
C LYS A 617 -32.92 22.32 -18.76
N ALA A 618 -31.87 23.12 -18.66
CA ALA A 618 -31.73 24.40 -19.36
C ALA A 618 -31.12 24.26 -20.76
N GLY A 619 -30.68 23.06 -21.17
CA GLY A 619 -29.99 22.83 -22.44
C GLY A 619 -28.61 23.49 -22.52
N VAL A 620 -28.01 23.85 -21.37
CA VAL A 620 -26.69 24.51 -21.31
C VAL A 620 -25.61 23.45 -21.25
N LYS A 621 -24.62 23.53 -22.15
CA LYS A 621 -23.44 22.66 -22.10
C LYS A 621 -22.54 23.08 -20.93
N ALA A 622 -22.33 22.18 -19.98
CA ALA A 622 -21.35 22.37 -18.92
C ALA A 622 -19.95 21.90 -19.40
N SER A 623 -18.93 22.76 -19.25
CA SER A 623 -17.52 22.43 -19.47
C SER A 623 -16.79 22.17 -18.15
N VAL A 624 -15.56 21.66 -18.24
CA VAL A 624 -14.65 21.56 -17.08
C VAL A 624 -14.34 22.97 -16.56
N CYS A 625 -14.09 23.13 -15.26
CA CYS A 625 -13.61 24.39 -14.69
C CYS A 625 -12.39 24.90 -15.46
N ASP A 626 -12.24 26.23 -15.60
CA ASP A 626 -11.09 26.79 -16.29
C ASP A 626 -9.78 26.52 -15.51
N PRO A 627 -8.66 26.30 -16.20
CA PRO A 627 -7.33 26.33 -15.61
C PRO A 627 -7.09 27.62 -14.84
N LEU A 628 -6.25 27.58 -13.82
CA LEU A 628 -5.76 28.81 -13.20
C LEU A 628 -4.70 29.47 -14.09
N THR A 629 -4.78 30.79 -14.26
CA THR A 629 -3.83 31.57 -15.06
C THR A 629 -2.65 32.07 -14.23
N GLU A 630 -1.58 32.49 -14.91
CA GLU A 630 -0.37 33.02 -14.27
C GLU A 630 -0.73 34.24 -13.38
N GLY A 631 -0.29 34.22 -12.12
CA GLY A 631 -0.66 35.22 -11.10
C GLY A 631 -1.91 34.92 -10.27
N GLU A 632 -2.74 33.95 -10.65
CA GLU A 632 -3.92 33.53 -9.84
C GLU A 632 -3.56 32.57 -8.70
N PHE A 633 -2.30 32.11 -8.65
CA PHE A 633 -1.83 31.15 -7.65
C PHE A 633 -0.32 31.28 -7.39
N THR A 634 0.05 31.36 -6.11
CA THR A 634 1.41 31.13 -5.61
C THR A 634 1.31 30.18 -4.42
N VAL A 635 1.94 29.01 -4.54
CA VAL A 635 2.04 28.04 -3.44
C VAL A 635 3.51 27.86 -3.14
N ASP A 636 3.92 28.38 -1.99
CA ASP A 636 5.33 28.60 -1.74
C ASP A 636 6.06 27.36 -1.20
N TRP A 637 5.32 26.30 -0.85
CA TRP A 637 5.85 25.09 -0.21
C TRP A 637 5.98 23.89 -1.15
N THR A 638 5.47 23.94 -2.38
CA THR A 638 5.57 22.84 -3.36
C THR A 638 5.53 23.34 -4.80
N ARG A 639 6.11 22.57 -5.72
CA ARG A 639 5.96 22.82 -7.15
C ARG A 639 4.59 22.36 -7.64
N VAL A 640 3.88 23.25 -8.31
CA VAL A 640 2.55 22.98 -8.89
C VAL A 640 2.64 22.04 -10.08
N ILE A 641 1.71 21.07 -10.16
CA ILE A 641 1.52 20.24 -11.36
C ILE A 641 0.44 20.80 -12.27
N ALA A 642 0.61 20.65 -13.59
CA ALA A 642 -0.39 21.01 -14.59
C ALA A 642 -0.52 19.91 -15.66
N PRO A 643 -1.12 18.75 -15.34
CA PRO A 643 -1.32 17.70 -16.34
C PRO A 643 -2.23 18.14 -17.47
N CYS A 644 -1.77 17.93 -18.71
CA CYS A 644 -2.45 18.32 -19.93
C CYS A 644 -2.78 17.10 -20.81
N LEU A 645 -3.70 17.31 -21.76
CA LEU A 645 -3.91 16.36 -22.86
C LEU A 645 -2.83 16.59 -23.92
N GLU A 646 -2.26 15.51 -24.45
CA GLU A 646 -1.16 15.56 -25.43
C GLU A 646 -1.54 14.91 -26.76
N GLY A 647 -2.77 14.41 -26.88
CA GLY A 647 -3.23 13.68 -28.06
C GLY A 647 -2.60 12.29 -28.15
N ARG A 648 -2.34 11.65 -27.00
CA ARG A 648 -1.84 10.27 -26.90
C ARG A 648 -2.87 9.26 -27.41
N ILE A 649 -4.15 9.55 -27.26
CA ILE A 649 -5.24 8.64 -27.66
C ILE A 649 -6.21 9.39 -28.57
N LYS A 650 -6.32 8.96 -29.82
CA LYS A 650 -7.15 9.65 -30.81
C LYS A 650 -8.12 8.69 -31.50
N MET A 651 -9.42 8.96 -31.35
CA MET A 651 -10.45 8.27 -32.10
C MET A 651 -10.54 8.86 -33.50
N VAL A 652 -10.47 8.02 -34.53
CA VAL A 652 -10.61 8.41 -35.94
C VAL A 652 -11.91 7.84 -36.51
N GLY A 653 -12.52 8.56 -37.45
CA GLY A 653 -13.72 8.07 -38.16
C GLY A 653 -15.08 8.44 -37.57
N SER A 654 -15.17 9.38 -36.62
CA SER A 654 -16.46 9.93 -36.19
C SER A 654 -17.00 10.94 -37.20
N THR A 655 -18.11 10.61 -37.86
CA THR A 655 -18.99 11.66 -38.39
C THR A 655 -19.55 12.43 -37.21
N SER A 656 -19.40 13.75 -37.24
CA SER A 656 -20.04 14.71 -36.35
C SER A 656 -21.56 14.51 -36.32
N ARG A 657 -22.06 13.65 -35.45
CA ARG A 657 -23.41 13.80 -34.90
C ARG A 657 -23.24 14.35 -33.51
N ALA A 658 -23.46 15.66 -33.42
CA ALA A 658 -23.78 16.32 -32.17
C ALA A 658 -24.86 15.49 -31.47
N TYR A 659 -24.54 14.92 -30.32
CA TYR A 659 -25.55 14.41 -29.40
C TYR A 659 -26.28 15.64 -28.86
N GLY A 660 -27.55 15.77 -29.27
CA GLY A 660 -28.52 16.68 -28.69
C GLY A 660 -29.07 16.16 -27.36
#